data_AF-A0AAN4PKL9-F1
#
_entry.id   AF-A0AAN4PKL9-F1
#
_cell.length_a   1.000
_cell.length_b   1.000
_cell.length_c   1.000
_cell.angle_alpha   90.00
_cell.angle_beta   90.00
_cell.angle_gamma   90.00
#
_symmetry.space_group_name_H-M   'P 1'
#
loop_
_entity.id
_entity.type
_entity.pdbx_description
1 polymer ?
#
loop_
_entity_poly.entity_id
_entity_poly.type
_entity_poly.pdbx_seq_one_letter_code
_entity_poly.pdbx_strand_id
1 'polypeptide(L)'
;MANAKRGGYRQINQALNICAWEGYLDEQHARLPALEDVEQISPRVLRVLGQNEGKFTLQGTNTYIVGTGRQRLIIDTGQGIPEWASLIASTLADSSIELSHVLLTHWHGDHTGGVPDLLRLYPYLSDSIYKHSPGKGQQPISDGQVFKVEGATVRAVHSPGHSHDHMCFILEEENAIFTGDNVLGHGSSAVEVLSTWMSSLRMMQSLRCAVGYPAHGAVIRDLPAKLDLELTQKARREDRVVETLKQMKTEDQRNGARGKGSVTVQQLVTAMHGNDLDEQMRTMALEPFVDEVLRKLAQDDRVAFEMERQPKSLCDAAQLLQTADIISDTVQTIIAEWSAEVKASNGSRKQNAPTLPSRKLFDAQKTILAAVGKLTELVSDPSARILEVATQFQESRSLYIAAERRIPDLLAAGDEGGVHVDQISQKARIEPRKLSRILRYLCSIGIFKQTGPNTFANNGISAALASNEPLRAYVQLVNSEGFTSSDRLPHTLLDPDTGPSYDVAKTAWQNAVCTKKTRWEWIEERVAPEKLLESGGHYPGIPSLVLGLPPREDDGLVARPELEIMGLSMVGGGRVFGTAHVYDFPWASLGDALVVDVGGGVGGFPLQLSKVYPRLRFIVQDRGPVVKQGLEKVWPRENLEALHQGRVQFVEHSFFDTNPTEGADIYFLRYVLHDWSDDYCVRILSAIRQSMAAHSRLLICDQVMNTTIGDPDLESAPSPLPANYGYHTRFSHSRDITMMSCINGIERTPAEFKSLLQAAGLKLKKIWDCRSQVSLIEAVLPEANGFR
;
A
#
# COMPACT_ATOMS: atom_id res chain seq x y z
N MET A 1 25.74 -1.97 -24.55
CA MET A 1 25.41 -1.66 -23.14
C MET A 1 24.03 -2.25 -22.89
N ALA A 2 23.87 -3.56 -22.64
CA ALA A 2 24.14 -4.26 -21.39
C ALA A 2 23.35 -3.70 -20.18
N ASN A 3 22.03 -3.90 -20.16
CA ASN A 3 21.24 -4.14 -18.93
C ASN A 3 19.74 -4.28 -19.25
N ALA A 4 19.23 -5.52 -19.21
CA ALA A 4 17.82 -5.85 -18.93
C ALA A 4 17.64 -7.38 -18.87
N LYS A 5 18.19 -8.03 -17.83
CA LYS A 5 17.72 -9.35 -17.39
C LYS A 5 17.32 -9.20 -15.93
N ARG A 6 16.02 -9.19 -15.63
CA ARG A 6 15.43 -9.40 -14.29
C ARG A 6 13.90 -9.32 -14.37
N GLY A 7 13.25 -10.48 -14.39
CA GLY A 7 11.82 -10.65 -14.17
C GLY A 7 11.54 -12.13 -13.90
N GLY A 8 11.00 -12.47 -12.72
CA GLY A 8 10.53 -13.82 -12.37
C GLY A 8 10.94 -14.32 -10.97
N TYR A 9 12.24 -14.48 -10.70
CA TYR A 9 12.73 -15.32 -9.59
C TYR A 9 12.74 -14.69 -8.18
N ARG A 10 11.92 -13.68 -7.83
CA ARG A 10 12.12 -12.94 -6.57
C ARG A 10 11.78 -13.73 -5.30
N GLN A 11 10.88 -14.72 -5.36
CA GLN A 11 10.48 -15.54 -4.20
C GLN A 11 11.40 -16.74 -3.96
N ILE A 12 11.87 -17.45 -5.00
CA ILE A 12 12.88 -18.51 -4.86
C ILE A 12 14.27 -17.95 -4.51
N ASN A 13 14.57 -16.70 -4.93
CA ASN A 13 15.84 -16.02 -4.58
C ASN A 13 16.03 -15.78 -3.07
N GLN A 14 14.99 -15.89 -2.24
CA GLN A 14 15.16 -15.87 -0.78
C GLN A 14 15.62 -17.22 -0.21
N ALA A 15 15.38 -18.34 -0.91
CA ALA A 15 15.75 -19.69 -0.45
C ALA A 15 17.05 -20.21 -1.10
N LEU A 16 17.39 -19.78 -2.32
CA LEU A 16 18.61 -20.18 -3.03
C LEU A 16 19.35 -18.93 -3.51
N ASN A 17 20.37 -18.50 -2.78
CA ASN A 17 21.24 -17.43 -3.28
C ASN A 17 22.11 -17.96 -4.43
N ILE A 18 21.80 -17.50 -5.64
CA ILE A 18 22.38 -17.93 -6.92
C ILE A 18 23.92 -17.87 -6.91
N CYS A 19 24.51 -16.86 -6.27
CA CYS A 19 25.97 -16.66 -6.24
C CYS A 19 26.72 -17.82 -5.54
N ALA A 20 26.06 -18.48 -4.58
CA ALA A 20 26.65 -19.56 -3.80
C ALA A 20 26.61 -20.92 -4.52
N TRP A 21 25.74 -21.06 -5.54
CA TRP A 21 25.54 -22.30 -6.30
C TRP A 21 26.10 -22.25 -7.72
N GLU A 22 26.81 -21.17 -8.11
CA GLU A 22 27.25 -20.97 -9.49
C GLU A 22 28.07 -22.14 -10.03
N GLY A 23 29.08 -22.63 -9.28
CA GLY A 23 29.91 -23.74 -9.74
C GLY A 23 29.15 -25.06 -9.93
N TYR A 24 28.18 -25.36 -9.04
CA TYR A 24 27.34 -26.56 -9.16
C TYR A 24 26.40 -26.48 -10.36
N LEU A 25 25.76 -25.32 -10.55
CA LEU A 25 24.84 -25.09 -11.68
C LEU A 25 25.61 -25.06 -13.01
N ASP A 26 26.83 -24.53 -13.03
CA ASP A 26 27.68 -24.51 -14.22
C ASP A 26 28.16 -25.91 -14.61
N GLU A 27 28.56 -26.75 -13.65
CA GLU A 27 28.88 -28.16 -13.91
C GLU A 27 27.67 -28.97 -14.38
N GLN A 28 26.51 -28.74 -13.78
CA GLN A 28 25.28 -29.39 -14.18
C GLN A 28 24.91 -29.02 -15.62
N HIS A 29 24.96 -27.72 -15.94
CA HIS A 29 24.64 -27.20 -17.26
C HIS A 29 25.59 -27.72 -18.34
N ALA A 30 26.90 -27.82 -18.03
CA ALA A 30 27.90 -28.33 -18.96
C ALA A 30 27.73 -29.82 -19.34
N ARG A 31 26.97 -30.60 -18.56
CA ARG A 31 26.73 -32.03 -18.77
C ARG A 31 25.37 -32.34 -19.39
N LEU A 32 24.59 -31.32 -19.72
CA LEU A 32 23.27 -31.49 -20.31
C LEU A 32 23.38 -32.03 -21.75
N PRO A 33 22.56 -33.01 -22.14
CA PRO A 33 22.44 -33.42 -23.53
C PRO A 33 21.81 -32.29 -24.36
N ALA A 34 22.18 -32.19 -25.63
CA ALA A 34 21.48 -31.33 -26.57
C ALA A 34 20.04 -31.83 -26.79
N LEU A 35 19.10 -30.89 -26.84
CA LEU A 35 17.69 -31.14 -27.15
C LEU A 35 17.34 -30.34 -28.40
N GLU A 36 16.64 -30.98 -29.33
CA GLU A 36 16.12 -30.28 -30.51
C GLU A 36 15.00 -29.30 -30.12
N ASP A 37 14.93 -28.18 -30.82
CA ASP A 37 13.92 -27.12 -30.64
C ASP A 37 12.50 -27.66 -30.75
N VAL A 38 12.28 -28.61 -31.67
CA VAL A 38 11.02 -29.33 -31.86
C VAL A 38 11.32 -30.82 -31.99
N GLU A 39 10.77 -31.64 -31.09
CA GLU A 39 10.98 -33.09 -31.07
C GLU A 39 9.67 -33.86 -30.87
N GLN A 40 9.37 -34.79 -31.77
CA GLN A 40 8.25 -35.73 -31.59
C GLN A 40 8.68 -36.85 -30.63
N ILE A 41 8.37 -36.68 -29.34
CA ILE A 41 8.84 -37.59 -28.28
C ILE A 41 8.01 -38.87 -28.16
N SER A 42 6.76 -38.85 -28.62
CA SER A 42 5.87 -40.01 -28.74
C SER A 42 4.90 -39.81 -29.91
N PRO A 43 4.09 -40.80 -30.34
CA PRO A 43 3.07 -40.57 -31.36
C PRO A 43 2.02 -39.49 -31.02
N ARG A 44 1.91 -39.07 -29.75
CA ARG A 44 0.90 -38.13 -29.24
C ARG A 44 1.49 -36.84 -28.71
N VAL A 45 2.78 -36.81 -28.38
CA VAL A 45 3.41 -35.68 -27.71
C VAL A 45 4.53 -35.12 -28.57
N LEU A 46 4.42 -33.83 -28.86
CA LEU A 46 5.42 -33.01 -29.53
C LEU A 46 5.96 -32.00 -28.52
N ARG A 47 7.27 -32.00 -28.28
CA ARG A 47 7.95 -31.04 -27.40
C ARG A 47 8.44 -29.86 -28.22
N VAL A 48 8.20 -28.65 -27.75
CA VAL A 48 8.74 -27.41 -28.31
C VAL A 48 9.46 -26.64 -27.20
N LEU A 49 10.72 -26.29 -27.41
CA LEU A 49 11.54 -25.58 -26.42
C LEU A 49 11.21 -24.08 -26.34
N GLY A 50 11.16 -23.54 -25.12
CA GLY A 50 10.85 -22.16 -24.77
C GLY A 50 11.87 -21.11 -25.20
N GLN A 51 12.97 -21.52 -25.86
CA GLN A 51 14.06 -20.66 -26.33
C GLN A 51 14.73 -19.80 -25.23
N ASN A 52 14.63 -20.26 -23.99
CA ASN A 52 15.07 -19.57 -22.77
C ASN A 52 16.12 -20.38 -22.00
N GLU A 53 17.11 -20.96 -22.68
CA GLU A 53 18.19 -21.73 -22.05
C GLU A 53 18.87 -20.96 -20.90
N GLY A 54 19.15 -21.65 -19.80
CA GLY A 54 19.75 -21.03 -18.63
C GLY A 54 19.90 -21.98 -17.43
N LYS A 55 20.51 -21.46 -16.36
CA LYS A 55 20.86 -22.26 -15.17
C LYS A 55 19.66 -22.93 -14.48
N PHE A 56 18.48 -22.33 -14.57
CA PHE A 56 17.24 -22.85 -13.97
C PHE A 56 16.29 -23.49 -14.98
N THR A 57 16.34 -23.02 -16.22
CA THR A 57 15.51 -23.51 -17.33
C THR A 57 16.16 -24.66 -18.11
N LEU A 58 17.40 -25.02 -17.76
CA LEU A 58 18.24 -26.01 -18.43
C LEU A 58 18.34 -25.69 -19.93
N GLN A 59 18.08 -26.67 -20.81
CA GLN A 59 18.05 -26.48 -22.27
C GLN A 59 16.92 -25.55 -22.77
N GLY A 60 16.06 -25.06 -21.87
CA GLY A 60 14.86 -24.28 -22.16
C GLY A 60 13.63 -24.94 -21.55
N THR A 61 12.58 -24.15 -21.30
CA THR A 61 11.31 -24.68 -20.79
C THR A 61 10.65 -25.55 -21.87
N ASN A 62 10.33 -26.79 -21.54
CA ASN A 62 9.57 -27.67 -22.42
C ASN A 62 8.10 -27.24 -22.43
N THR A 63 7.60 -26.93 -23.62
CA THR A 63 6.16 -26.84 -23.89
C THR A 63 5.72 -28.08 -24.66
N TYR A 64 4.53 -28.60 -24.39
CA TYR A 64 4.08 -29.87 -24.95
C TYR A 64 2.78 -29.74 -25.71
N ILE A 65 2.79 -30.04 -27.00
CA ILE A 65 1.58 -30.15 -27.83
C ILE A 65 1.14 -31.62 -27.83
N VAL A 66 -0.11 -31.88 -27.41
CA VAL A 66 -0.61 -33.22 -27.08
C VAL A 66 -1.88 -33.55 -27.88
N GLY A 67 -1.87 -34.71 -28.54
CA GLY A 67 -2.97 -35.26 -29.34
C GLY A 67 -2.48 -35.85 -30.66
N THR A 68 -3.29 -36.66 -31.33
CA THR A 68 -2.98 -37.19 -32.68
C THR A 68 -3.73 -36.48 -33.79
N GLY A 69 -4.94 -35.99 -33.51
CA GLY A 69 -5.77 -35.31 -34.50
C GLY A 69 -5.29 -33.91 -34.82
N ARG A 70 -6.10 -33.23 -35.66
CA ARG A 70 -5.89 -31.83 -36.05
C ARG A 70 -6.03 -30.88 -34.85
N GLN A 71 -6.98 -31.13 -33.95
CA GLN A 71 -7.19 -30.36 -32.73
C GLN A 71 -6.37 -30.96 -31.59
N ARG A 72 -5.47 -30.18 -30.98
CA ARG A 72 -4.54 -30.61 -29.91
C ARG A 72 -4.55 -29.64 -28.75
N LEU A 73 -4.03 -30.03 -27.57
CA LEU A 73 -3.83 -29.10 -26.45
C LEU A 73 -2.35 -28.78 -26.29
N ILE A 74 -2.02 -27.67 -25.63
CA ILE A 74 -0.67 -27.32 -25.25
C ILE A 74 -0.53 -27.24 -23.73
N ILE A 75 0.59 -27.72 -23.19
CA ILE A 75 0.95 -27.61 -21.77
C ILE A 75 2.16 -26.68 -21.66
N ASP A 76 2.01 -25.65 -20.83
CA ASP A 76 2.91 -24.50 -20.63
C ASP A 76 3.18 -23.67 -21.90
N THR A 77 3.71 -22.47 -21.70
CA THR A 77 3.88 -21.44 -22.76
C THR A 77 5.25 -20.77 -22.77
N GLY A 78 6.23 -21.30 -22.03
CA GLY A 78 7.55 -20.67 -21.98
C GLY A 78 7.53 -19.27 -21.33
N GLN A 79 8.66 -18.57 -21.45
CA GLN A 79 8.88 -17.27 -20.81
C GLN A 79 8.31 -16.05 -21.57
N GLY A 80 7.71 -16.26 -22.74
CA GLY A 80 7.28 -15.15 -23.62
C GLY A 80 8.45 -14.56 -24.42
N ILE A 81 9.37 -15.43 -24.85
CA ILE A 81 10.43 -15.07 -25.79
C ILE A 81 9.86 -15.08 -27.22
N PRO A 82 10.05 -14.03 -28.03
CA PRO A 82 9.49 -13.94 -29.38
C PRO A 82 9.84 -15.11 -30.31
N GLU A 83 11.04 -15.68 -30.13
CA GLU A 83 11.55 -16.84 -30.86
C GLU A 83 10.69 -18.09 -30.58
N TRP A 84 10.24 -18.31 -29.33
CA TRP A 84 9.33 -19.40 -29.00
C TRP A 84 7.98 -19.22 -29.70
N ALA A 85 7.41 -18.01 -29.71
CA ALA A 85 6.14 -17.75 -30.38
C ALA A 85 6.23 -18.01 -31.90
N SER A 86 7.36 -17.66 -32.50
CA SER A 86 7.67 -17.93 -33.91
C SER A 86 7.77 -19.44 -34.18
N LEU A 87 8.43 -20.18 -33.28
CA LEU A 87 8.60 -21.63 -33.37
C LEU A 87 7.27 -22.39 -33.19
N ILE A 88 6.41 -21.94 -32.27
CA ILE A 88 5.04 -22.46 -32.13
C ILE A 88 4.25 -22.22 -33.41
N ALA A 89 4.30 -21.00 -33.95
CA ALA A 89 3.57 -20.66 -35.17
C ALA A 89 3.96 -21.53 -36.37
N SER A 90 5.27 -21.73 -36.61
CA SER A 90 5.74 -22.60 -37.69
C SER A 90 5.38 -24.06 -37.44
N THR A 91 5.56 -24.55 -36.20
CA THR A 91 5.27 -25.94 -35.83
C THR A 91 3.80 -26.30 -36.05
N LEU A 92 2.89 -25.42 -35.64
CA LEU A 92 1.44 -25.62 -35.82
C LEU A 92 1.04 -25.56 -37.29
N ALA A 93 1.64 -24.65 -38.07
CA ALA A 93 1.37 -24.53 -39.51
C ALA A 93 1.87 -25.76 -40.29
N ASP A 94 3.13 -26.17 -40.08
CA ASP A 94 3.76 -27.28 -40.79
C ASP A 94 3.07 -28.62 -40.52
N SER A 95 2.53 -28.79 -39.30
CA SER A 95 1.84 -30.00 -38.89
C SER A 95 0.31 -29.93 -39.05
N SER A 96 -0.23 -28.83 -39.59
CA SER A 96 -1.68 -28.59 -39.71
C SER A 96 -2.45 -28.77 -38.39
N ILE A 97 -1.87 -28.31 -37.27
CA ILE A 97 -2.42 -28.45 -35.93
C ILE A 97 -3.16 -27.16 -35.53
N GLU A 98 -4.31 -27.31 -34.88
CA GLU A 98 -5.03 -26.25 -34.19
C GLU A 98 -5.06 -26.53 -32.69
N LEU A 99 -4.74 -25.51 -31.88
CA LEU A 99 -4.81 -25.64 -30.43
C LEU A 99 -6.26 -25.53 -29.94
N SER A 100 -6.59 -26.29 -28.91
CA SER A 100 -7.93 -26.36 -28.29
C SER A 100 -7.94 -25.89 -26.84
N HIS A 101 -6.87 -26.22 -26.09
CA HIS A 101 -6.72 -25.87 -24.67
C HIS A 101 -5.27 -25.52 -24.40
N VAL A 102 -5.03 -24.58 -23.47
CA VAL A 102 -3.72 -24.20 -22.95
C VAL A 102 -3.73 -24.50 -21.45
N LEU A 103 -2.96 -25.50 -21.02
CA LEU A 103 -2.90 -25.91 -19.62
C LEU A 103 -1.59 -25.40 -19.02
N LEU A 104 -1.66 -24.60 -17.96
CA LEU A 104 -0.51 -24.06 -17.27
C LEU A 104 -0.23 -24.87 -16.00
N THR A 105 1.02 -25.31 -15.82
CA THR A 105 1.43 -26.09 -14.66
C THR A 105 1.43 -25.26 -13.39
N HIS A 106 2.02 -24.06 -13.40
CA HIS A 106 2.15 -23.21 -12.21
C HIS A 106 2.47 -21.74 -12.53
N TRP A 107 2.63 -20.89 -11.51
CA TRP A 107 2.71 -19.43 -11.68
C TRP A 107 4.02 -18.89 -12.27
N HIS A 108 5.12 -19.64 -12.27
CA HIS A 108 6.42 -19.10 -12.69
C HIS A 108 6.38 -18.56 -14.14
N GLY A 109 7.10 -17.47 -14.35
CA GLY A 109 7.01 -16.68 -15.57
C GLY A 109 7.48 -17.42 -16.81
N ASP A 110 8.38 -18.38 -16.66
CA ASP A 110 8.87 -19.26 -17.72
C ASP A 110 7.91 -20.38 -18.13
N HIS A 111 6.75 -20.50 -17.48
CA HIS A 111 5.66 -21.41 -17.88
C HIS A 111 4.45 -20.65 -18.41
N THR A 112 4.25 -19.41 -17.95
CA THR A 112 3.04 -18.61 -18.23
C THR A 112 3.29 -17.39 -19.12
N GLY A 113 4.55 -17.02 -19.33
CA GLY A 113 4.95 -15.78 -19.97
C GLY A 113 4.60 -15.69 -21.45
N GLY A 114 4.47 -16.82 -22.15
CA GLY A 114 4.08 -16.84 -23.56
C GLY A 114 2.58 -16.77 -23.84
N VAL A 115 1.73 -16.75 -22.81
CA VAL A 115 0.27 -16.62 -22.98
C VAL A 115 -0.13 -15.38 -23.82
N PRO A 116 0.43 -14.16 -23.60
CA PRO A 116 0.09 -13.00 -24.42
C PRO A 116 0.49 -13.15 -25.90
N ASP A 117 1.62 -13.79 -26.18
CA ASP A 117 2.06 -14.08 -27.54
C ASP A 117 1.09 -15.06 -28.22
N LEU A 118 0.70 -16.12 -27.50
CA LEU A 118 -0.21 -17.13 -28.01
C LEU A 118 -1.59 -16.53 -28.32
N LEU A 119 -2.12 -15.66 -27.46
CA LEU A 119 -3.39 -14.96 -27.69
C LEU A 119 -3.34 -13.98 -28.86
N ARG A 120 -2.17 -13.36 -29.12
CA ARG A 120 -1.98 -12.50 -30.28
C ARG A 120 -2.04 -13.29 -31.59
N LEU A 121 -1.45 -14.49 -31.60
CA LEU A 121 -1.40 -15.37 -32.76
C LEU A 121 -2.72 -16.14 -32.96
N TYR A 122 -3.35 -16.55 -31.86
CA TYR A 122 -4.55 -17.40 -31.83
C TYR A 122 -5.60 -16.83 -30.88
N PRO A 123 -6.28 -15.72 -31.24
CA PRO A 123 -7.22 -15.03 -30.34
C PRO A 123 -8.38 -15.90 -29.84
N TYR A 124 -8.76 -16.93 -30.59
CA TYR A 124 -9.85 -17.84 -30.25
C TYR A 124 -9.57 -18.68 -28.98
N LEU A 125 -8.32 -18.72 -28.50
CA LEU A 125 -7.93 -19.39 -27.25
C LEU A 125 -8.24 -18.58 -25.98
N SER A 126 -8.80 -17.36 -26.11
CA SER A 126 -9.04 -16.46 -24.97
C SER A 126 -9.81 -17.09 -23.81
N ASP A 127 -10.73 -18.02 -24.10
CA ASP A 127 -11.55 -18.69 -23.10
C ASP A 127 -11.07 -20.12 -22.78
N SER A 128 -9.89 -20.51 -23.27
CA SER A 128 -9.37 -21.88 -23.19
C SER A 128 -7.96 -21.96 -22.58
N ILE A 129 -7.58 -20.97 -21.77
CA ILE A 129 -6.37 -21.01 -20.94
C ILE A 129 -6.75 -21.41 -19.54
N TYR A 130 -6.11 -22.45 -19.01
CA TYR A 130 -6.48 -23.08 -17.75
C TYR A 130 -5.29 -23.09 -16.79
N LYS A 131 -5.54 -22.76 -15.52
CA LYS A 131 -4.56 -22.79 -14.43
C LYS A 131 -5.23 -23.06 -13.09
N HIS A 132 -4.54 -23.69 -12.13
CA HIS A 132 -5.09 -23.93 -10.78
C HIS A 132 -5.47 -22.63 -10.07
N SER A 133 -4.54 -21.66 -10.05
CA SER A 133 -4.76 -20.30 -9.55
C SER A 133 -4.83 -19.35 -10.75
N PRO A 134 -6.00 -19.19 -11.40
CA PRO A 134 -6.14 -18.49 -12.67
C PRO A 134 -5.97 -16.97 -12.52
N GLY A 135 -5.27 -16.37 -13.49
CA GLY A 135 -5.24 -14.93 -13.69
C GLY A 135 -6.46 -14.41 -14.49
N LYS A 136 -6.47 -13.12 -14.80
CA LYS A 136 -7.53 -12.49 -15.61
C LYS A 136 -7.62 -13.17 -16.99
N GLY A 137 -8.82 -13.62 -17.36
CA GLY A 137 -9.06 -14.32 -18.63
C GLY A 137 -8.65 -15.80 -18.65
N GLN A 138 -8.21 -16.36 -17.51
CA GLN A 138 -7.92 -17.78 -17.38
C GLN A 138 -9.04 -18.51 -16.64
N GLN A 139 -9.21 -19.78 -16.94
CA GLN A 139 -10.17 -20.69 -16.34
C GLN A 139 -9.51 -21.50 -15.22
N PRO A 140 -10.22 -21.80 -14.11
CA PRO A 140 -9.67 -22.62 -13.05
C PRO A 140 -9.50 -24.08 -13.51
N ILE A 141 -8.47 -24.75 -12.97
CA ILE A 141 -8.31 -26.21 -13.04
C ILE A 141 -8.56 -26.80 -11.65
N SER A 142 -9.45 -27.79 -11.57
CA SER A 142 -9.65 -28.59 -10.36
C SER A 142 -8.86 -29.90 -10.41
N ASP A 143 -8.47 -30.41 -9.25
CA ASP A 143 -7.86 -31.75 -9.13
C ASP A 143 -8.78 -32.82 -9.73
N GLY A 144 -8.23 -33.73 -10.53
CA GLY A 144 -8.96 -34.77 -11.24
C GLY A 144 -9.71 -34.31 -12.49
N GLN A 145 -9.70 -33.02 -12.85
CA GLN A 145 -10.35 -32.53 -14.07
C GLN A 145 -9.73 -33.15 -15.33
N VAL A 146 -10.56 -33.51 -16.32
CA VAL A 146 -10.15 -34.21 -17.54
C VAL A 146 -10.36 -33.35 -18.77
N PHE A 147 -9.33 -33.25 -19.61
CA PHE A 147 -9.34 -32.61 -20.92
C PHE A 147 -9.14 -33.67 -22.01
N LYS A 148 -9.94 -33.60 -23.10
CA LYS A 148 -9.91 -34.61 -24.17
C LYS A 148 -9.74 -33.96 -25.53
N VAL A 149 -8.83 -34.53 -26.31
CA VAL A 149 -8.66 -34.28 -27.74
C VAL A 149 -8.53 -35.62 -28.46
N GLU A 150 -8.52 -35.62 -29.79
CA GLU A 150 -8.35 -36.86 -30.54
C GLU A 150 -7.01 -37.53 -30.17
N GLY A 151 -7.09 -38.75 -29.65
CA GLY A 151 -5.94 -39.57 -29.27
C GLY A 151 -5.29 -39.21 -27.93
N ALA A 152 -5.84 -38.29 -27.13
CA ALA A 152 -5.29 -37.97 -25.81
C ALA A 152 -6.35 -37.59 -24.76
N THR A 153 -6.21 -38.17 -23.57
CA THR A 153 -6.97 -37.89 -22.36
C THR A 153 -6.00 -37.39 -21.29
N VAL A 154 -6.10 -36.10 -20.98
CA VAL A 154 -5.20 -35.41 -20.05
C VAL A 154 -5.93 -35.12 -18.76
N ARG A 155 -5.51 -35.74 -17.66
CA ARG A 155 -6.12 -35.57 -16.33
C ARG A 155 -5.22 -34.74 -15.41
N ALA A 156 -5.79 -33.69 -14.84
CA ALA A 156 -5.12 -32.77 -13.94
C ALA A 156 -4.91 -33.40 -12.55
N VAL A 157 -3.75 -33.13 -11.95
CA VAL A 157 -3.38 -33.57 -10.60
C VAL A 157 -2.74 -32.42 -9.84
N HIS A 158 -3.39 -31.96 -8.77
CA HIS A 158 -2.82 -30.94 -7.90
C HIS A 158 -1.64 -31.53 -7.11
N SER A 159 -0.48 -30.89 -7.24
CA SER A 159 0.78 -31.39 -6.71
C SER A 159 1.61 -30.24 -6.15
N PRO A 160 1.17 -29.61 -5.05
CA PRO A 160 1.83 -28.43 -4.49
C PRO A 160 3.19 -28.77 -3.87
N GLY A 161 4.01 -27.76 -3.65
CA GLY A 161 5.26 -27.87 -2.88
C GLY A 161 6.46 -27.23 -3.59
N HIS A 162 6.58 -27.41 -4.91
CA HIS A 162 7.43 -26.54 -5.73
C HIS A 162 6.86 -25.12 -5.73
N SER A 163 5.57 -25.00 -6.04
CA SER A 163 4.74 -23.82 -5.77
C SER A 163 3.39 -24.25 -5.19
N HIS A 164 2.65 -23.32 -4.59
CA HIS A 164 1.32 -23.60 -4.04
C HIS A 164 0.28 -24.00 -5.12
N ASP A 165 0.40 -23.50 -6.35
CA ASP A 165 -0.54 -23.70 -7.46
C ASP A 165 -0.08 -24.77 -8.47
N HIS A 166 0.95 -25.54 -8.14
CA HIS A 166 1.56 -26.49 -9.07
C HIS A 166 0.63 -27.66 -9.43
N MET A 167 0.51 -27.90 -10.74
CA MET A 167 -0.25 -28.99 -11.36
C MET A 167 0.66 -29.91 -12.17
N CYS A 168 0.44 -31.21 -12.00
CA CYS A 168 0.89 -32.23 -12.93
C CYS A 168 -0.29 -32.63 -13.84
N PHE A 169 0.01 -33.19 -15.01
CA PHE A 169 -1.01 -33.67 -15.93
C PHE A 169 -0.70 -35.09 -16.38
N ILE A 170 -1.63 -36.03 -16.18
CA ILE A 170 -1.46 -37.43 -16.61
C ILE A 170 -1.97 -37.57 -18.04
N LEU A 171 -1.18 -38.16 -18.92
CA LEU A 171 -1.61 -38.66 -20.22
C LEU A 171 -1.97 -40.14 -20.10
N GLU A 172 -3.27 -40.44 -20.07
CA GLU A 172 -3.77 -41.78 -19.72
C GLU A 172 -3.36 -42.84 -20.75
N GLU A 173 -3.32 -42.49 -22.04
CA GLU A 173 -3.00 -43.42 -23.13
C GLU A 173 -1.55 -43.94 -23.10
N GLU A 174 -0.63 -43.19 -22.50
CA GLU A 174 0.80 -43.54 -22.46
C GLU A 174 1.28 -43.95 -21.07
N ASN A 175 0.39 -43.96 -20.07
CA ASN A 175 0.77 -44.07 -18.66
C ASN A 175 1.92 -43.11 -18.29
N ALA A 176 1.83 -41.88 -18.79
CA ALA A 176 2.85 -40.84 -18.64
C ALA A 176 2.29 -39.64 -17.88
N ILE A 177 3.17 -38.82 -17.30
CA ILE A 177 2.78 -37.62 -16.57
C ILE A 177 3.70 -36.46 -16.94
N PHE A 178 3.08 -35.31 -17.23
CA PHE A 178 3.76 -34.02 -17.30
C PHE A 178 4.03 -33.56 -15.87
N THR A 179 5.30 -33.58 -15.47
CA THR A 179 5.70 -33.42 -14.06
C THR A 179 5.85 -31.97 -13.62
N GLY A 180 5.74 -31.01 -14.56
CA GLY A 180 6.06 -29.62 -14.30
C GLY A 180 7.46 -29.50 -13.73
N ASP A 181 7.58 -28.69 -12.69
CA ASP A 181 8.81 -28.47 -11.95
C ASP A 181 8.97 -29.35 -10.73
N ASN A 182 7.95 -30.13 -10.33
CA ASN A 182 8.09 -31.05 -9.19
C ASN A 182 9.19 -32.10 -9.41
N VAL A 183 9.37 -32.57 -10.65
CA VAL A 183 10.43 -33.51 -11.02
C VAL A 183 11.03 -33.08 -12.35
N LEU A 184 12.32 -32.77 -12.35
CA LEU A 184 13.06 -32.34 -13.53
C LEU A 184 13.73 -33.52 -14.24
N GLY A 185 13.96 -33.37 -15.54
CA GLY A 185 14.68 -34.36 -16.36
C GLY A 185 16.14 -34.51 -15.97
N HIS A 186 16.74 -33.43 -15.47
CA HIS A 186 18.11 -33.40 -14.95
C HIS A 186 18.16 -32.60 -13.65
N GLY A 187 19.06 -32.99 -12.73
CA GLY A 187 19.18 -32.35 -11.43
C GLY A 187 17.97 -32.61 -10.53
N SER A 188 17.75 -31.72 -9.56
CA SER A 188 16.67 -31.75 -8.57
C SER A 188 15.91 -30.42 -8.60
N SER A 189 14.64 -30.46 -8.24
CA SER A 189 13.77 -29.27 -8.21
C SER A 189 14.13 -28.33 -7.05
N ALA A 190 13.94 -27.02 -7.27
CA ALA A 190 13.82 -26.03 -6.20
C ALA A 190 12.45 -26.17 -5.52
N VAL A 191 12.37 -25.99 -4.21
CA VAL A 191 11.16 -26.30 -3.44
C VAL A 191 10.81 -25.13 -2.53
N GLU A 192 9.55 -24.71 -2.51
CA GLU A 192 9.04 -23.69 -1.58
C GLU A 192 8.73 -24.30 -0.21
N VAL A 193 8.13 -25.50 -0.19
CA VAL A 193 7.74 -26.21 1.03
C VAL A 193 8.08 -27.70 0.92
N LEU A 194 9.23 -28.10 1.50
CA LEU A 194 9.74 -29.48 1.43
C LEU A 194 8.73 -30.57 1.86
N SER A 195 8.00 -30.38 2.95
CA SER A 195 7.03 -31.38 3.45
C SER A 195 5.90 -31.62 2.45
N THR A 196 5.32 -30.55 1.92
CA THR A 196 4.27 -30.60 0.91
C THR A 196 4.78 -31.21 -0.39
N TRP A 197 5.97 -30.82 -0.84
CA TRP A 197 6.58 -31.38 -2.05
C TRP A 197 6.85 -32.88 -1.95
N MET A 198 7.41 -33.36 -0.83
CA MET A 198 7.61 -34.80 -0.61
C MET A 198 6.28 -35.56 -0.56
N SER A 199 5.22 -34.95 -0.06
CA SER A 199 3.87 -35.53 -0.06
C SER A 199 3.32 -35.64 -1.49
N SER A 200 3.53 -34.59 -2.30
CA SER A 200 3.22 -34.60 -3.73
C SER A 200 4.00 -35.68 -4.49
N LEU A 201 5.29 -35.87 -4.21
CA LEU A 201 6.06 -36.95 -4.85
C LEU A 201 5.56 -38.35 -4.46
N ARG A 202 5.18 -38.58 -3.20
CA ARG A 202 4.57 -39.86 -2.78
C ARG A 202 3.22 -40.09 -3.45
N MET A 203 2.42 -39.03 -3.60
CA MET A 203 1.20 -39.08 -4.38
C MET A 203 1.51 -39.43 -5.84
N MET A 204 2.51 -38.79 -6.46
CA MET A 204 2.95 -39.11 -7.83
C MET A 204 3.41 -40.57 -7.98
N GLN A 205 4.12 -41.13 -6.99
CA GLN A 205 4.46 -42.56 -6.98
C GLN A 205 3.21 -43.45 -6.97
N SER A 206 2.17 -43.05 -6.23
CA SER A 206 0.92 -43.81 -6.15
C SER A 206 0.14 -43.85 -7.47
N LEU A 207 0.38 -42.89 -8.38
CA LEU A 207 -0.22 -42.84 -9.72
C LEU A 207 0.35 -43.91 -10.67
N ARG A 208 1.53 -44.47 -10.37
CA ARG A 208 2.19 -45.54 -11.15
C ARG A 208 2.45 -45.21 -12.63
N CYS A 209 2.64 -43.93 -12.96
CA CYS A 209 3.09 -43.51 -14.28
C CYS A 209 4.52 -43.98 -14.53
N ALA A 210 4.79 -44.49 -15.74
CA ALA A 210 6.09 -45.05 -16.12
C ALA A 210 7.06 -43.97 -16.60
N VAL A 211 6.54 -42.98 -17.35
CA VAL A 211 7.33 -41.93 -18.02
C VAL A 211 6.95 -40.54 -17.48
N GLY A 212 7.95 -39.69 -17.30
CA GLY A 212 7.79 -38.29 -16.93
C GLY A 212 8.18 -37.34 -18.06
N TYR A 213 7.34 -36.35 -18.33
CA TYR A 213 7.57 -35.25 -19.25
C TYR A 213 7.79 -33.96 -18.43
N PRO A 214 9.04 -33.64 -18.07
CA PRO A 214 9.33 -32.53 -17.16
C PRO A 214 9.27 -31.18 -17.87
N ALA A 215 8.95 -30.11 -17.14
CA ALA A 215 9.00 -28.78 -17.75
C ALA A 215 10.44 -28.32 -18.02
N HIS A 216 11.45 -28.92 -17.38
CA HIS A 216 12.86 -28.72 -17.73
C HIS A 216 13.63 -30.04 -17.86
N GLY A 217 14.50 -30.12 -18.87
CA GLY A 217 15.38 -31.26 -19.11
C GLY A 217 14.77 -32.33 -20.02
N ALA A 218 15.47 -33.47 -20.13
CA ALA A 218 15.06 -34.57 -21.02
C ALA A 218 13.92 -35.41 -20.43
N VAL A 219 13.26 -36.19 -21.30
CA VAL A 219 12.22 -37.15 -20.90
C VAL A 219 12.75 -38.13 -19.85
N ILE A 220 12.00 -38.30 -18.76
CA ILE A 220 12.29 -39.23 -17.68
C ILE A 220 11.71 -40.59 -18.06
N ARG A 221 12.54 -41.49 -18.60
CA ARG A 221 12.09 -42.81 -19.08
C ARG A 221 11.70 -43.79 -17.97
N ASP A 222 12.28 -43.63 -16.78
CA ASP A 222 11.97 -44.41 -15.57
C ASP A 222 11.60 -43.43 -14.45
N LEU A 223 10.36 -42.96 -14.49
CA LEU A 223 9.84 -42.03 -13.50
C LEU A 223 9.79 -42.64 -12.09
N PRO A 224 9.38 -43.91 -11.89
CA PRO A 224 9.42 -44.54 -10.56
C PRO A 224 10.80 -44.48 -9.92
N ALA A 225 11.86 -44.82 -10.66
CA ALA A 225 13.22 -44.74 -10.15
C ALA A 225 13.66 -43.30 -9.84
N LYS A 226 13.27 -42.34 -10.69
CA LYS A 226 13.56 -40.91 -10.45
C LYS A 226 12.87 -40.38 -9.20
N LEU A 227 11.60 -40.70 -8.99
CA LEU A 227 10.84 -40.31 -7.79
C LEU A 227 11.44 -40.92 -6.52
N ASP A 228 11.80 -42.20 -6.56
CA ASP A 228 12.45 -42.89 -5.43
C ASP A 228 13.81 -42.26 -5.09
N LEU A 229 14.59 -41.92 -6.12
CA LEU A 229 15.87 -41.24 -5.95
C LEU A 229 15.70 -39.88 -5.28
N GLU A 230 14.77 -39.04 -5.75
CA GLU A 230 14.51 -37.72 -5.15
C GLU A 230 14.09 -37.83 -3.68
N LEU A 231 13.11 -38.70 -3.38
CA LEU A 231 12.63 -38.92 -2.01
C LEU A 231 13.73 -39.46 -1.09
N THR A 232 14.50 -40.44 -1.55
CA THR A 232 15.62 -41.02 -0.79
C THR A 232 16.70 -39.97 -0.52
N GLN A 233 17.03 -39.11 -1.49
CA GLN A 233 18.01 -38.05 -1.31
C GLN A 233 17.57 -37.04 -0.26
N LYS A 234 16.30 -36.61 -0.24
CA LYS A 234 15.80 -35.68 0.77
C LYS A 234 15.70 -36.33 2.16
N ALA A 235 15.23 -37.58 2.24
CA ALA A 235 15.16 -38.32 3.49
C ALA A 235 16.55 -38.51 4.15
N ARG A 236 17.58 -38.84 3.36
CA ARG A 236 18.97 -38.93 3.87
C ARG A 236 19.47 -37.62 4.45
N ARG A 237 19.02 -36.47 3.92
CA ARG A 237 19.40 -35.15 4.44
C ARG A 237 18.74 -34.88 5.79
N GLU A 238 17.46 -35.21 5.94
CA GLU A 238 16.77 -35.17 7.24
C GLU A 238 17.50 -36.01 8.29
N ASP A 239 17.89 -37.23 7.94
CA ASP A 239 18.59 -38.13 8.84
C ASP A 239 19.96 -37.58 9.25
N ARG A 240 20.70 -36.98 8.31
CA ARG A 240 21.99 -36.33 8.60
C ARG A 240 21.82 -35.16 9.58
N VAL A 241 20.83 -34.29 9.38
CA VAL A 241 20.53 -33.17 10.29
C VAL A 241 20.22 -33.70 11.70
N VAL A 242 19.36 -34.72 11.80
CA VAL A 242 19.00 -35.33 13.09
C VAL A 242 20.18 -36.03 13.76
N GLU A 243 21.03 -36.71 12.99
CA GLU A 243 22.23 -37.37 13.51
C GLU A 243 23.24 -36.36 14.05
N THR A 244 23.51 -35.27 13.32
CA THR A 244 24.41 -34.20 13.80
C THR A 244 23.85 -33.55 15.07
N LEU A 245 22.55 -33.27 15.14
CA LEU A 245 21.91 -32.77 16.37
C LEU A 245 22.11 -33.72 17.56
N LYS A 246 21.99 -35.04 17.35
CA LYS A 246 22.25 -36.04 18.40
C LYS A 246 23.72 -36.07 18.82
N GLN A 247 24.65 -35.96 17.87
CA GLN A 247 26.09 -35.92 18.14
C GLN A 247 26.46 -34.69 18.98
N MET A 248 26.04 -33.49 18.55
CA MET A 248 26.29 -32.24 19.28
C MET A 248 25.74 -32.29 20.70
N LYS A 249 24.51 -32.81 20.87
CA LYS A 249 23.92 -33.01 22.20
C LYS A 249 24.74 -33.96 23.08
N THR A 250 25.30 -35.02 22.50
CA THR A 250 26.14 -35.99 23.23
C THR A 250 27.47 -35.35 23.67
N GLU A 251 28.05 -34.48 22.84
CA GLU A 251 29.27 -33.74 23.16
C GLU A 251 29.05 -32.71 24.26
N ASP A 252 27.96 -31.93 24.20
CA ASP A 252 27.59 -30.97 25.25
C ASP A 252 27.37 -31.65 26.61
N GLN A 253 26.74 -32.83 26.62
CA GLN A 253 26.57 -33.63 27.83
C GLN A 253 27.90 -34.14 28.39
N ARG A 254 28.85 -34.54 27.54
CA ARG A 254 30.20 -34.92 27.95
C ARG A 254 30.98 -33.74 28.55
N ASN A 255 30.73 -32.54 28.07
CA ASN A 255 31.36 -31.30 28.55
C ASN A 255 30.68 -30.71 29.80
N GLY A 256 29.73 -31.43 30.43
CA GLY A 256 29.13 -31.05 31.71
C GLY A 256 27.97 -30.06 31.63
N ALA A 257 27.47 -29.75 30.43
CA ALA A 257 26.31 -28.87 30.27
C ALA A 257 25.03 -29.53 30.80
N ARG A 258 24.29 -28.83 31.67
CA ARG A 258 22.98 -29.28 32.20
C ARG A 258 21.85 -28.59 31.43
N GLY A 259 21.27 -29.26 30.44
CA GLY A 259 20.15 -28.74 29.64
C GLY A 259 19.71 -29.71 28.52
N LYS A 260 18.63 -29.36 27.78
CA LYS A 260 18.17 -30.16 26.62
C LYS A 260 19.14 -30.12 25.42
N GLY A 261 20.13 -29.21 25.44
CA GLY A 261 21.05 -28.87 24.35
C GLY A 261 20.30 -28.03 23.32
N SER A 262 20.62 -26.74 23.20
CA SER A 262 20.11 -25.86 22.14
C SER A 262 21.26 -25.49 21.21
N VAL A 263 21.00 -25.51 19.91
CA VAL A 263 21.98 -25.16 18.88
C VAL A 263 21.33 -24.22 17.87
N THR A 264 22.10 -23.25 17.40
CA THR A 264 21.69 -22.38 16.29
C THR A 264 21.84 -23.09 14.95
N VAL A 265 21.12 -22.63 13.92
CA VAL A 265 21.27 -23.15 12.55
C VAL A 265 22.71 -23.03 12.06
N GLN A 266 23.37 -21.91 12.37
CA GLN A 266 24.78 -21.67 12.04
C GLN A 266 25.73 -22.71 12.66
N GLN A 267 25.55 -23.02 13.96
CA GLN A 267 26.35 -24.05 14.64
C GLN A 267 26.11 -25.44 14.04
N LEU A 268 24.85 -25.76 13.70
CA LEU A 268 24.51 -27.03 13.09
C LEU A 268 25.12 -27.18 11.69
N VAL A 269 25.03 -26.17 10.84
CA VAL A 269 25.67 -26.15 9.52
C VAL A 269 27.18 -26.33 9.65
N THR A 270 27.79 -25.64 10.61
CA THR A 270 29.23 -25.74 10.87
C THR A 270 29.63 -27.15 11.32
N ALA A 271 28.85 -27.79 12.19
CA ALA A 271 29.07 -29.17 12.59
C ALA A 271 28.88 -30.17 11.42
N MET A 272 27.91 -29.91 10.54
CA MET A 272 27.62 -30.77 9.39
C MET A 272 28.69 -30.71 8.30
N HIS A 273 29.32 -29.55 8.10
CA HIS A 273 30.16 -29.29 6.93
C HIS A 273 31.61 -28.86 7.23
N GLY A 274 31.96 -28.63 8.49
CA GLY A 274 33.29 -28.17 8.91
C GLY A 274 33.48 -26.65 8.77
N ASN A 275 34.65 -26.17 9.20
CA ASN A 275 34.99 -24.74 9.20
C ASN A 275 35.59 -24.23 7.89
N ASP A 276 36.01 -25.12 7.00
CA ASP A 276 36.77 -24.79 5.78
C ASP A 276 35.90 -24.26 4.63
N LEU A 277 34.58 -24.15 4.82
CA LEU A 277 33.67 -23.55 3.85
C LEU A 277 33.64 -22.04 3.96
N ASP A 278 33.67 -21.38 2.80
CA ASP A 278 33.45 -19.95 2.63
C ASP A 278 32.20 -19.46 3.38
N GLU A 279 32.32 -18.29 4.01
CA GLU A 279 31.30 -17.71 4.88
C GLU A 279 30.03 -17.33 4.07
N GLN A 280 30.20 -16.83 2.85
CA GLN A 280 29.08 -16.47 1.98
C GLN A 280 28.28 -17.70 1.55
N MET A 281 28.95 -18.81 1.21
CA MET A 281 28.30 -20.10 0.92
C MET A 281 27.53 -20.65 2.13
N ARG A 282 28.09 -20.50 3.34
CA ARG A 282 27.45 -20.97 4.58
C ARG A 282 26.13 -20.23 4.85
N THR A 283 26.20 -18.90 4.92
CA THR A 283 25.06 -18.07 5.31
C THR A 283 24.00 -17.96 4.22
N MET A 284 24.40 -17.97 2.95
CA MET A 284 23.47 -17.70 1.86
C MET A 284 22.90 -18.95 1.17
N ALA A 285 23.46 -20.14 1.43
CA ALA A 285 22.99 -21.38 0.83
C ALA A 285 22.74 -22.49 1.84
N LEU A 286 23.70 -22.80 2.71
CA LEU A 286 23.58 -23.94 3.61
C LEU A 286 22.64 -23.67 4.79
N GLU A 287 22.70 -22.48 5.40
CA GLU A 287 21.82 -22.10 6.51
C GLU A 287 20.32 -22.08 6.12
N PRO A 288 19.89 -21.41 5.03
CA PRO A 288 18.49 -21.46 4.58
C PRO A 288 18.04 -22.88 4.26
N PHE A 289 18.91 -23.67 3.63
CA PHE A 289 18.60 -25.06 3.28
C PHE A 289 18.42 -25.95 4.52
N VAL A 290 19.28 -25.80 5.53
CA VAL A 290 19.15 -26.55 6.79
C VAL A 290 17.95 -26.05 7.62
N ASP A 291 17.63 -24.75 7.60
CA ASP A 291 16.42 -24.20 8.23
C ASP A 291 15.15 -24.83 7.67
N GLU A 292 15.06 -25.00 6.34
CA GLU A 292 13.91 -25.67 5.70
C GLU A 292 13.75 -27.12 6.18
N VAL A 293 14.86 -27.86 6.27
CA VAL A 293 14.86 -29.23 6.81
C VAL A 293 14.41 -29.23 8.28
N LEU A 294 14.88 -28.28 9.09
CA LEU A 294 14.48 -28.16 10.50
C LEU A 294 12.99 -27.81 10.66
N ARG A 295 12.45 -26.94 9.80
CA ARG A 295 11.00 -26.62 9.80
C ARG A 295 10.15 -27.84 9.49
N LYS A 296 10.53 -28.65 8.49
CA LYS A 296 9.88 -29.93 8.23
C LYS A 296 9.98 -30.86 9.45
N LEU A 297 11.19 -31.05 9.98
CA LEU A 297 11.39 -31.91 11.14
C LEU A 297 10.58 -31.45 12.35
N ALA A 298 10.35 -30.14 12.51
CA ALA A 298 9.50 -29.60 13.55
C ALA A 298 8.01 -29.89 13.30
N GLN A 299 7.55 -29.84 12.05
CA GLN A 299 6.20 -30.31 11.68
C GLN A 299 6.01 -31.80 11.95
N ASP A 300 7.07 -32.60 11.80
CA ASP A 300 7.08 -34.03 12.11
C ASP A 300 7.30 -34.32 13.61
N ASP A 301 7.29 -33.31 14.48
CA ASP A 301 7.57 -33.41 15.93
C ASP A 301 8.95 -34.04 16.27
N ARG A 302 9.92 -34.00 15.34
CA ARG A 302 11.28 -34.54 15.50
C ARG A 302 12.26 -33.54 16.11
N VAL A 303 12.02 -32.24 15.94
CA VAL A 303 12.80 -31.12 16.54
C VAL A 303 11.85 -30.01 17.02
N ALA A 304 12.35 -29.06 17.82
CA ALA A 304 11.59 -27.89 18.25
C ALA A 304 12.48 -26.64 18.22
N PHE A 305 11.89 -25.48 17.92
CA PHE A 305 12.58 -24.19 17.99
C PHE A 305 12.36 -23.54 19.35
N GLU A 306 13.43 -23.06 19.98
CA GLU A 306 13.34 -22.25 21.18
C GLU A 306 12.99 -20.81 20.78
N MET A 307 11.89 -20.26 21.31
CA MET A 307 11.55 -18.85 21.13
C MET A 307 12.39 -18.01 22.08
N GLU A 308 13.56 -17.56 21.63
CA GLU A 308 14.38 -16.63 22.41
C GLU A 308 13.80 -15.20 22.37
N ARG A 309 13.74 -14.57 23.56
CA ARG A 309 13.56 -13.14 23.69
C ARG A 309 14.85 -12.47 23.22
N GLN A 310 14.81 -11.73 22.10
CA GLN A 310 15.97 -10.93 21.68
C GLN A 310 16.22 -9.78 22.68
N PRO A 311 17.34 -9.77 23.42
CA PRO A 311 17.66 -8.69 24.33
C PRO A 311 18.01 -7.41 23.54
N LYS A 312 17.71 -6.24 24.12
CA LYS A 312 18.10 -4.94 23.55
C LYS A 312 19.62 -4.80 23.58
N SER A 313 20.19 -4.24 22.52
CA SER A 313 21.63 -4.04 22.34
C SER A 313 22.16 -2.82 23.11
N LEU A 314 23.49 -2.69 23.22
CA LEU A 314 24.12 -1.47 23.74
C LEU A 314 23.85 -0.25 22.85
N CYS A 315 23.67 -0.46 21.53
CA CYS A 315 23.26 0.60 20.61
C CYS A 315 21.84 1.10 20.94
N ASP A 316 20.92 0.19 21.25
CA ASP A 316 19.56 0.57 21.66
C ASP A 316 19.56 1.35 22.98
N ALA A 317 20.40 0.95 23.94
CA ALA A 317 20.56 1.67 25.20
C ALA A 317 21.13 3.09 24.99
N ALA A 318 22.09 3.26 24.07
CA ALA A 318 22.62 4.57 23.71
C ALA A 318 21.56 5.45 23.03
N GLN A 319 20.77 4.90 22.09
CA GLN A 319 19.66 5.62 21.47
C GLN A 319 18.59 6.02 22.49
N LEU A 320 18.32 5.17 23.49
CA LEU A 320 17.36 5.46 24.56
C LEU A 320 17.81 6.66 25.41
N LEU A 321 19.09 6.72 25.79
CA LEU A 321 19.66 7.86 26.51
C LEU A 321 19.62 9.14 25.66
N GLN A 322 20.05 9.08 24.40
CA GLN A 322 19.99 10.23 23.50
C GLN A 322 18.56 10.75 23.31
N THR A 323 17.58 9.85 23.19
CA THR A 323 16.16 10.22 23.06
C THR A 323 15.66 10.91 24.35
N ALA A 324 16.11 10.45 25.52
CA ALA A 324 15.78 11.09 26.80
C ALA A 324 16.36 12.50 26.91
N ASP A 325 17.60 12.71 26.44
CA ASP A 325 18.23 14.04 26.41
C ASP A 325 17.44 14.99 25.49
N ILE A 326 17.06 14.55 24.28
CA ILE A 326 16.22 15.33 23.36
C ILE A 326 14.90 15.73 24.03
N ILE A 327 14.25 14.83 24.76
CA ILE A 327 13.02 15.16 25.49
C ILE A 327 13.29 16.22 26.55
N SER A 328 14.37 16.09 27.32
CA SER A 328 14.72 17.05 28.36
C SER A 328 14.92 18.46 27.79
N ASP A 329 15.70 18.58 26.72
CA ASP A 329 16.03 19.86 26.07
C ASP A 329 14.79 20.50 25.42
N THR A 330 13.97 19.70 24.75
CA THR A 330 12.72 20.18 24.13
C THR A 330 11.69 20.60 25.17
N VAL A 331 11.55 19.89 26.30
CA VAL A 331 10.68 20.30 27.42
C VAL A 331 11.10 21.65 27.97
N GLN A 332 12.40 21.88 28.20
CA GLN A 332 12.89 23.17 28.68
C GLN A 332 12.56 24.30 27.70
N THR A 333 12.71 24.04 26.40
CA THR A 333 12.34 24.98 25.34
C THR A 333 10.85 25.31 25.37
N ILE A 334 9.98 24.29 25.45
CA ILE A 334 8.53 24.47 25.49
C ILE A 334 8.11 25.29 26.72
N ILE A 335 8.63 24.97 27.91
CA ILE A 335 8.33 25.69 29.15
C ILE A 335 8.74 27.17 29.04
N ALA A 336 9.91 27.44 28.44
CA ALA A 336 10.38 28.80 28.24
C ALA A 336 9.47 29.59 27.29
N GLU A 337 9.06 28.99 26.17
CA GLU A 337 8.16 29.64 25.20
C GLU A 337 6.76 29.87 25.78
N TRP A 338 6.17 28.88 26.47
CA TRP A 338 4.90 29.07 27.19
C TRP A 338 4.97 30.17 28.24
N SER A 339 6.08 30.22 28.99
CA SER A 339 6.29 31.29 29.98
C SER A 339 6.36 32.67 29.32
N ALA A 340 6.94 32.76 28.11
CA ALA A 340 6.98 33.98 27.32
C ALA A 340 5.58 34.38 26.80
N GLU A 341 4.80 33.43 26.30
CA GLU A 341 3.41 33.64 25.85
C GLU A 341 2.50 34.13 26.97
N VAL A 342 2.59 33.54 28.17
CA VAL A 342 1.83 33.97 29.35
C VAL A 342 2.21 35.40 29.77
N LYS A 343 3.51 35.73 29.78
CA LYS A 343 3.98 37.09 30.09
C LYS A 343 3.48 38.11 29.07
N ALA A 344 3.52 37.77 27.77
CA ALA A 344 3.02 38.62 26.71
C ALA A 344 1.50 38.85 26.81
N SER A 345 0.75 37.79 27.17
CA SER A 345 -0.71 37.84 27.35
C SER A 345 -1.14 38.68 28.55
N ASN A 346 -0.37 38.66 29.65
CA ASN A 346 -0.64 39.46 30.84
C ASN A 346 -0.29 40.96 30.69
N GLY A 347 0.57 41.32 29.72
CA GLY A 347 0.96 42.71 29.43
C GLY A 347 0.04 43.46 28.46
N SER A 348 -0.89 42.76 27.81
CA SER A 348 -1.79 43.30 26.77
C SER A 348 -3.23 42.84 27.00
N ARG A 349 -4.03 43.63 27.73
CA ARG A 349 -5.50 43.55 27.63
C ARG A 349 -5.91 44.13 26.27
N LYS A 350 -5.76 43.37 25.18
CA LYS A 350 -6.44 43.58 23.88
C LYS A 350 -6.23 42.39 22.92
N GLN A 351 -7.30 41.62 22.74
CA GLN A 351 -7.81 40.90 21.55
C GLN A 351 -6.92 40.06 20.61
N ASN A 352 -5.60 40.06 20.67
CA ASN A 352 -4.77 39.28 19.74
C ASN A 352 -3.68 38.49 20.48
N ALA A 353 -4.05 37.37 21.11
CA ALA A 353 -3.06 36.31 21.32
C ALA A 353 -2.52 35.91 19.93
N PRO A 354 -1.21 35.67 19.75
CA PRO A 354 -0.69 35.24 18.46
C PRO A 354 -1.44 33.97 18.04
N THR A 355 -2.06 34.01 16.87
CA THR A 355 -2.87 32.91 16.31
C THR A 355 -2.05 31.67 15.99
N LEU A 356 -0.73 31.77 16.07
CA LEU A 356 0.24 30.71 15.79
C LEU A 356 1.34 30.67 16.86
N PRO A 357 1.84 29.48 17.21
CA PRO A 357 3.02 29.36 18.06
C PRO A 357 4.24 29.99 17.40
N SER A 358 5.24 30.40 18.21
CA SER A 358 6.56 30.78 17.69
C SER A 358 7.15 29.61 16.87
N ARG A 359 8.05 29.90 15.91
CA ARG A 359 8.73 28.84 15.15
C ARG A 359 9.48 27.89 16.08
N LYS A 360 10.15 28.43 17.10
CA LYS A 360 10.87 27.66 18.11
C LYS A 360 9.95 26.74 18.92
N LEU A 361 8.77 27.22 19.33
CA LEU A 361 7.77 26.40 20.01
C LEU A 361 7.24 25.28 19.11
N PHE A 362 6.93 25.59 17.85
CA PHE A 362 6.46 24.60 16.87
C PHE A 362 7.49 23.50 16.63
N ASP A 363 8.76 23.86 16.41
CA ASP A 363 9.84 22.89 16.17
C ASP A 363 10.10 22.02 17.41
N ALA A 364 10.02 22.60 18.62
CA ALA A 364 10.15 21.85 19.86
C ALA A 364 8.97 20.88 20.07
N GLN A 365 7.72 21.29 19.76
CA GLN A 365 6.54 20.43 19.81
C GLN A 365 6.62 19.27 18.82
N LYS A 366 7.03 19.54 17.58
CA LYS A 366 7.28 18.51 16.57
C LYS A 366 8.33 17.51 17.05
N THR A 367 9.45 18.00 17.60
CA THR A 367 10.57 17.17 18.05
C THR A 367 10.22 16.30 19.25
N ILE A 368 9.54 16.85 20.28
CA ILE A 368 9.19 16.06 21.47
C ILE A 368 8.18 14.95 21.13
N LEU A 369 7.21 15.21 20.24
CA LEU A 369 6.25 14.20 19.80
C LEU A 369 6.93 13.07 19.01
N ALA A 370 7.93 13.41 18.18
CA ALA A 370 8.77 12.44 17.49
C ALA A 370 9.58 11.58 18.48
N ALA A 371 10.16 12.21 19.50
CA ALA A 371 10.94 11.52 20.54
C ALA A 371 10.10 10.57 21.40
N VAL A 372 8.87 10.94 21.76
CA VAL A 372 7.93 10.04 22.43
C VAL A 372 7.64 8.79 21.58
N GLY A 373 7.45 8.96 20.27
CA GLY A 373 7.31 7.84 19.35
C GLY A 373 8.54 6.93 19.31
N LYS A 374 9.74 7.52 19.30
CA LYS A 374 11.00 6.78 19.35
C LYS A 374 11.18 6.02 20.67
N LEU A 375 10.74 6.59 21.80
CA LEU A 375 10.69 5.88 23.07
C LEU A 375 9.79 4.64 22.98
N THR A 376 8.56 4.78 22.45
CA THR A 376 7.66 3.63 22.26
C THR A 376 8.33 2.53 21.43
N GLU A 377 8.97 2.87 20.31
CA GLU A 377 9.71 1.92 19.48
C GLU A 377 10.84 1.19 20.25
N LEU A 378 11.64 1.93 21.00
CA LEU A 378 12.80 1.38 21.71
C LEU A 378 12.38 0.49 22.89
N VAL A 379 11.30 0.82 23.61
CA VAL A 379 10.94 0.16 24.88
C VAL A 379 9.84 -0.90 24.75
N SER A 380 8.98 -0.82 23.74
CA SER A 380 7.88 -1.76 23.59
C SER A 380 8.37 -3.17 23.26
N ASP A 381 7.63 -4.17 23.75
CA ASP A 381 7.73 -5.52 23.23
C ASP A 381 7.25 -5.54 21.76
N PRO A 382 8.02 -6.09 20.80
CA PRO A 382 7.67 -6.04 19.39
C PRO A 382 6.31 -6.66 19.07
N SER A 383 5.98 -7.80 19.69
CA SER A 383 4.71 -8.50 19.46
C SER A 383 3.54 -7.71 20.03
N ALA A 384 3.68 -7.18 21.25
CA ALA A 384 2.67 -6.29 21.83
C ALA A 384 2.44 -5.04 20.97
N ARG A 385 3.51 -4.47 20.40
CA ARG A 385 3.41 -3.30 19.51
C ARG A 385 2.64 -3.62 18.23
N ILE A 386 2.88 -4.78 17.61
CA ILE A 386 2.13 -5.23 16.43
C ILE A 386 0.64 -5.39 16.77
N LEU A 387 0.32 -6.05 17.88
CA LEU A 387 -1.06 -6.23 18.32
C LEU A 387 -1.77 -4.90 18.63
N GLU A 388 -1.05 -3.94 19.22
CA GLU A 388 -1.57 -2.59 19.44
C GLU A 388 -1.95 -1.94 18.10
N VAL A 389 -1.01 -1.89 17.15
CA VAL A 389 -1.23 -1.27 15.83
C VAL A 389 -2.39 -1.94 15.08
N ALA A 390 -2.49 -3.27 15.13
CA ALA A 390 -3.57 -4.04 14.49
C ALA A 390 -4.99 -3.64 14.97
N THR A 391 -5.10 -3.00 16.14
CA THR A 391 -6.39 -2.62 16.74
C THR A 391 -6.66 -1.11 16.72
N GLN A 392 -5.74 -0.26 16.24
CA GLN A 392 -5.85 1.20 16.30
C GLN A 392 -7.06 1.79 15.55
N PHE A 393 -7.63 1.07 14.58
CA PHE A 393 -8.86 1.49 13.90
C PHE A 393 -10.04 1.69 14.89
N GLN A 394 -10.01 1.02 16.05
CA GLN A 394 -10.99 1.18 17.12
C GLN A 394 -10.93 2.58 17.76
N GLU A 395 -9.78 3.25 17.78
CA GLU A 395 -9.62 4.62 18.31
C GLU A 395 -10.44 5.60 17.47
N SER A 396 -10.24 5.56 16.15
CA SER A 396 -10.95 6.41 15.20
C SER A 396 -12.46 6.17 15.24
N ARG A 397 -12.89 4.89 15.28
CA ARG A 397 -14.32 4.54 15.41
C ARG A 397 -14.93 5.01 16.72
N SER A 398 -14.20 4.91 17.82
CA SER A 398 -14.66 5.39 19.13
C SER A 398 -14.82 6.91 19.14
N LEU A 399 -13.85 7.64 18.58
CA LEU A 399 -13.90 9.10 18.44
C LEU A 399 -15.08 9.53 17.57
N TYR A 400 -15.31 8.84 16.46
CA TYR A 400 -16.47 9.07 15.60
C TYR A 400 -17.79 8.91 16.35
N ILE A 401 -17.97 7.83 17.11
CA ILE A 401 -19.19 7.64 17.91
C ILE A 401 -19.36 8.79 18.91
N ALA A 402 -18.29 9.21 19.58
CA ALA A 402 -18.35 10.32 20.53
C ALA A 402 -18.74 11.66 19.86
N ALA A 403 -18.14 11.97 18.71
CA ALA A 403 -18.45 13.17 17.93
C ALA A 403 -19.86 13.13 17.35
N GLU A 404 -20.25 11.99 16.76
CA GLU A 404 -21.55 11.77 16.14
C GLU A 404 -22.68 11.93 17.16
N ARG A 405 -22.51 11.37 18.36
CA ARG A 405 -23.49 11.41 19.46
C ARG A 405 -23.35 12.61 20.38
N ARG A 406 -22.59 13.65 19.95
CA ARG A 406 -22.51 14.95 20.64
C ARG A 406 -21.96 14.85 22.07
N ILE A 407 -21.15 13.83 22.37
CA ILE A 407 -20.67 13.60 23.74
C ILE A 407 -19.87 14.81 24.27
N PRO A 408 -18.97 15.45 23.51
CA PRO A 408 -18.30 16.68 23.96
C PRO A 408 -19.28 17.79 24.37
N ASP A 409 -20.37 18.00 23.63
CA ASP A 409 -21.39 19.00 23.95
C ASP A 409 -22.16 18.64 25.23
N LEU A 410 -22.51 17.36 25.38
CA LEU A 410 -23.22 16.85 26.56
C LEU A 410 -22.39 16.99 27.83
N LEU A 411 -21.07 16.80 27.74
CA LEU A 411 -20.14 16.97 28.84
C LEU A 411 -19.87 18.45 29.15
N ALA A 412 -19.86 19.33 28.15
CA ALA A 412 -19.68 20.76 28.35
C ALA A 412 -20.85 21.42 29.09
N ALA A 413 -22.04 20.82 29.03
CA ALA A 413 -23.20 21.25 29.81
C ALA A 413 -23.17 20.78 31.28
N GLY A 414 -22.22 19.92 31.65
CA GLY A 414 -22.04 19.40 33.01
C GLY A 414 -21.13 20.29 33.87
N ASP A 415 -20.93 19.88 35.12
CA ASP A 415 -19.95 20.52 36.02
C ASP A 415 -18.52 19.99 35.79
N GLU A 416 -17.52 20.63 36.42
CA GLU A 416 -16.12 20.18 36.35
C GLU A 416 -15.89 18.79 36.97
N GLY A 417 -16.82 18.31 37.81
CA GLY A 417 -16.81 16.98 38.39
C GLY A 417 -17.11 15.86 37.38
N GLY A 418 -17.62 16.22 36.20
CA GLY A 418 -17.94 15.31 35.11
C GLY A 418 -19.35 14.74 35.22
N VAL A 419 -19.82 14.14 34.12
CA VAL A 419 -21.18 13.62 33.98
C VAL A 419 -21.16 12.09 34.08
N HIS A 420 -22.06 11.53 34.89
CA HIS A 420 -22.22 10.08 34.97
C HIS A 420 -22.78 9.52 33.66
N VAL A 421 -22.29 8.37 33.22
CA VAL A 421 -22.60 7.79 31.91
C VAL A 421 -24.09 7.57 31.69
N ASP A 422 -24.88 7.30 32.73
CA ASP A 422 -26.33 7.13 32.61
C ASP A 422 -27.03 8.39 32.07
N GLN A 423 -26.59 9.57 32.51
CA GLN A 423 -27.14 10.84 32.04
C GLN A 423 -26.74 11.12 30.59
N ILE A 424 -25.50 10.79 30.23
CA ILE A 424 -24.99 10.92 28.86
C ILE A 424 -25.76 9.97 27.93
N SER A 425 -25.95 8.73 28.38
CA SER A 425 -26.54 7.62 27.62
C SER A 425 -27.97 7.89 27.19
N GLN A 426 -28.77 8.55 28.03
CA GLN A 426 -30.15 8.92 27.70
C GLN A 426 -30.21 9.84 26.47
N LYS A 427 -29.33 10.84 26.41
CA LYS A 427 -29.27 11.80 25.30
C LYS A 427 -28.52 11.22 24.09
N ALA A 428 -27.43 10.52 24.35
CA ALA A 428 -26.63 9.84 23.33
C ALA A 428 -27.34 8.61 22.75
N ARG A 429 -28.43 8.11 23.34
CA ARG A 429 -29.15 6.89 22.93
C ARG A 429 -28.23 5.68 22.71
N ILE A 430 -27.22 5.52 23.57
CA ILE A 430 -26.35 4.34 23.61
C ILE A 430 -26.52 3.69 24.97
N GLU A 431 -26.56 2.36 25.03
CA GLU A 431 -26.64 1.64 26.29
C GLU A 431 -25.46 2.02 27.22
N PRO A 432 -25.70 2.33 28.51
CA PRO A 432 -24.69 2.92 29.39
C PRO A 432 -23.38 2.14 29.53
N ARG A 433 -23.43 0.80 29.62
CA ARG A 433 -22.21 -0.01 29.76
C ARG A 433 -21.38 0.00 28.47
N LYS A 434 -22.03 0.00 27.30
CA LYS A 434 -21.36 0.17 26.00
C LYS A 434 -20.73 1.55 25.88
N LEU A 435 -21.46 2.62 26.23
CA LEU A 435 -20.92 3.98 26.19
C LEU A 435 -19.74 4.15 27.15
N SER A 436 -19.83 3.61 28.37
CA SER A 436 -18.72 3.62 29.34
C SER A 436 -17.46 2.93 28.79
N ARG A 437 -17.59 1.84 28.03
CA ARG A 437 -16.44 1.18 27.38
C ARG A 437 -15.78 2.08 26.33
N ILE A 438 -16.56 2.75 25.50
CA ILE A 438 -16.08 3.69 24.48
C ILE A 438 -15.35 4.86 25.15
N LEU A 439 -15.96 5.48 26.15
CA LEU A 439 -15.37 6.63 26.84
C LEU A 439 -14.13 6.25 27.65
N ARG A 440 -14.10 5.07 28.27
CA ARG A 440 -12.88 4.58 28.94
C ARG A 440 -11.72 4.41 27.96
N TYR A 441 -11.97 3.90 26.75
CA TYR A 441 -10.93 3.78 25.74
C TYR A 441 -10.42 5.14 25.28
N LEU A 442 -11.31 6.09 25.01
CA LEU A 442 -10.91 7.45 24.65
C LEU A 442 -10.22 8.19 25.80
N CYS A 443 -10.50 7.85 27.07
CA CYS A 443 -9.74 8.33 28.22
C CYS A 443 -8.32 7.75 28.26
N SER A 444 -8.12 6.47 27.91
CA SER A 444 -6.78 5.85 27.96
C SER A 444 -5.80 6.42 26.93
N ILE A 445 -6.32 7.02 25.86
CA ILE A 445 -5.53 7.77 24.86
C ILE A 445 -5.61 9.30 25.05
N GLY A 446 -6.13 9.76 26.20
CA GLY A 446 -6.11 11.17 26.59
C GLY A 446 -7.08 12.09 25.84
N ILE A 447 -8.07 11.56 25.11
CA ILE A 447 -9.10 12.40 24.45
C ILE A 447 -10.11 12.93 25.47
N PHE A 448 -10.55 12.11 26.43
CA PHE A 448 -11.44 12.53 27.54
C PHE A 448 -10.75 12.31 28.89
N LYS A 449 -11.40 12.74 29.98
CA LYS A 449 -10.97 12.46 31.35
C LYS A 449 -12.03 11.65 32.08
N GLN A 450 -11.61 10.58 32.78
CA GLN A 450 -12.46 9.90 33.75
C GLN A 450 -12.26 10.52 35.14
N THR A 451 -13.33 11.05 35.74
CA THR A 451 -13.29 11.77 37.03
C THR A 451 -13.80 10.91 38.19
N GLY A 452 -14.48 9.80 37.90
CA GLY A 452 -14.95 8.83 38.87
C GLY A 452 -15.44 7.54 38.20
N PRO A 453 -15.92 6.55 38.96
CA PRO A 453 -16.53 5.35 38.41
C PRO A 453 -17.68 5.70 37.46
N ASN A 454 -17.52 5.39 36.16
CA ASN A 454 -18.48 5.74 35.09
C ASN A 454 -18.82 7.24 34.97
N THR A 455 -17.96 8.14 35.47
CA THR A 455 -18.12 9.59 35.35
C THR A 455 -17.01 10.16 34.49
N PHE A 456 -17.39 10.95 33.48
CA PHE A 456 -16.48 11.45 32.45
C PHE A 456 -16.61 12.97 32.29
N ALA A 457 -15.51 13.63 31.94
CA ALA A 457 -15.46 15.06 31.67
C ALA A 457 -14.67 15.34 30.39
N ASN A 458 -14.91 16.50 29.80
CA ASN A 458 -14.02 17.00 28.76
C ASN A 458 -12.64 17.34 29.34
N ASN A 459 -11.61 17.20 28.52
CA ASN A 459 -10.31 17.83 28.76
C ASN A 459 -10.02 18.86 27.65
N GLY A 460 -8.80 19.42 27.60
CA GLY A 460 -8.43 20.40 26.57
C GLY A 460 -8.57 19.89 25.12
N ILE A 461 -8.42 18.58 24.89
CA ILE A 461 -8.54 17.98 23.56
C ILE A 461 -10.01 17.78 23.20
N SER A 462 -10.80 17.06 24.00
CA SER A 462 -12.22 16.84 23.65
C SER A 462 -13.05 18.12 23.68
N ALA A 463 -12.69 19.11 24.50
CA ALA A 463 -13.36 20.41 24.51
C ALA A 463 -13.25 21.14 23.15
N ALA A 464 -12.21 20.86 22.36
CA ALA A 464 -12.06 21.45 21.02
C ALA A 464 -13.16 21.00 20.03
N LEU A 465 -13.85 19.89 20.31
CA LEU A 465 -14.99 19.40 19.53
C LEU A 465 -16.34 19.98 19.98
N ALA A 466 -16.43 20.52 21.21
CA ALA A 466 -17.68 21.06 21.72
C ALA A 466 -18.08 22.31 20.92
N SER A 467 -19.33 22.33 20.42
CA SER A 467 -19.90 23.40 19.59
C SER A 467 -19.06 23.75 18.35
N ASN A 468 -18.31 22.78 17.82
CA ASN A 468 -17.41 22.96 16.67
C ASN A 468 -17.83 22.06 15.50
N GLU A 469 -18.90 22.44 14.79
CA GLU A 469 -19.41 21.67 13.64
C GLU A 469 -18.35 21.37 12.57
N PRO A 470 -17.50 22.33 12.15
CA PRO A 470 -16.49 22.03 11.14
C PRO A 470 -15.50 20.93 11.54
N LEU A 471 -15.02 20.94 12.79
CA LEU A 471 -14.11 19.90 13.28
C LEU A 471 -14.84 18.57 13.49
N ARG A 472 -16.08 18.60 13.99
CA ARG A 472 -16.94 17.42 14.11
C ARG A 472 -17.20 16.79 12.74
N ALA A 473 -17.50 17.59 11.72
CA ALA A 473 -17.70 17.14 10.35
C ALA A 473 -16.44 16.45 9.80
N TYR A 474 -15.24 17.00 10.08
CA TYR A 474 -13.99 16.36 9.68
C TYR A 474 -13.84 14.94 10.27
N VAL A 475 -14.19 14.75 11.55
CA VAL A 475 -14.21 13.42 12.18
C VAL A 475 -15.25 12.50 11.51
N GLN A 476 -16.41 13.04 11.12
CA GLN A 476 -17.44 12.29 10.40
C GLN A 476 -16.93 11.84 9.02
N LEU A 477 -16.34 12.74 8.23
CA LEU A 477 -15.85 12.47 6.88
C LEU A 477 -14.80 11.35 6.86
N VAL A 478 -13.82 11.43 7.76
CA VAL A 478 -12.77 10.39 7.90
C VAL A 478 -13.38 9.01 8.17
N ASN A 479 -14.50 8.95 8.88
CA ASN A 479 -15.17 7.69 9.20
C ASN A 479 -16.21 7.24 8.20
N SER A 480 -16.91 8.16 7.53
CA SER A 480 -17.91 7.82 6.50
C SER A 480 -17.26 7.41 5.19
N GLU A 481 -16.07 7.93 4.88
CA GLU A 481 -15.36 7.64 3.63
C GLU A 481 -14.03 6.91 3.85
N GLY A 482 -13.13 7.45 4.67
CA GLY A 482 -11.79 6.89 4.87
C GLY A 482 -11.83 5.50 5.48
N PHE A 483 -12.54 5.35 6.60
CA PHE A 483 -12.73 4.02 7.22
C PHE A 483 -13.47 3.06 6.29
N THR A 484 -14.56 3.51 5.66
CA THR A 484 -15.38 2.72 4.73
C THR A 484 -14.57 2.18 3.55
N SER A 485 -13.72 3.00 2.95
CA SER A 485 -12.82 2.58 1.86
C SER A 485 -11.68 1.70 2.34
N SER A 486 -11.15 1.93 3.55
CA SER A 486 -10.05 1.15 4.12
C SER A 486 -10.38 -0.35 4.26
N ASP A 487 -11.63 -0.70 4.54
CA ASP A 487 -12.11 -2.09 4.59
C ASP A 487 -11.93 -2.82 3.25
N ARG A 488 -12.10 -2.11 2.13
CA ARG A 488 -11.98 -2.65 0.77
C ARG A 488 -10.61 -2.45 0.13
N LEU A 489 -9.74 -1.70 0.77
CA LEU A 489 -8.43 -1.36 0.22
C LEU A 489 -7.55 -2.58 -0.06
N PRO A 490 -7.39 -3.57 0.85
CA PRO A 490 -6.56 -4.75 0.57
C PRO A 490 -7.02 -5.52 -0.66
N HIS A 491 -8.34 -5.72 -0.81
CA HIS A 491 -8.90 -6.39 -1.98
C HIS A 491 -8.69 -5.59 -3.27
N THR A 492 -8.83 -4.27 -3.20
CA THR A 492 -8.63 -3.38 -4.34
C THR A 492 -7.16 -3.39 -4.79
N LEU A 493 -6.21 -3.34 -3.86
CA LEU A 493 -4.77 -3.36 -4.19
C LEU A 493 -4.29 -4.70 -4.76
N LEU A 494 -4.91 -5.82 -4.35
CA LEU A 494 -4.56 -7.16 -4.82
C LEU A 494 -5.28 -7.56 -6.12
N ASP A 495 -6.28 -6.78 -6.54
CA ASP A 495 -7.01 -7.04 -7.77
C ASP A 495 -6.18 -6.58 -9.00
N PRO A 496 -6.00 -7.41 -10.04
CA PRO A 496 -5.15 -7.06 -11.19
C PRO A 496 -5.64 -5.88 -12.03
N ASP A 497 -6.91 -5.49 -11.94
CA ASP A 497 -7.48 -4.37 -12.72
C ASP A 497 -7.46 -3.05 -11.95
N THR A 498 -7.84 -3.10 -10.67
CA THR A 498 -7.97 -1.92 -9.80
C THR A 498 -6.69 -1.62 -9.02
N GLY A 499 -5.88 -2.62 -8.70
CA GLY A 499 -4.62 -2.45 -7.97
C GLY A 499 -3.58 -1.56 -8.66
N PRO A 500 -3.30 -1.72 -9.97
CA PRO A 500 -2.38 -0.82 -10.69
C PRO A 500 -3.06 0.45 -11.23
N SER A 501 -4.36 0.63 -11.00
CA SER A 501 -5.14 1.72 -11.60
C SER A 501 -5.02 3.01 -10.79
N TYR A 502 -4.82 4.13 -11.50
CA TYR A 502 -4.94 5.48 -10.95
C TYR A 502 -6.22 6.20 -11.40
N ASP A 503 -7.18 5.46 -11.98
CA ASP A 503 -8.50 5.98 -12.34
C ASP A 503 -9.32 6.30 -11.08
N VAL A 504 -9.83 7.52 -10.98
CA VAL A 504 -10.67 8.02 -9.86
C VAL A 504 -12.02 7.31 -9.74
N ALA A 505 -12.43 6.54 -10.76
CA ALA A 505 -13.62 5.69 -10.74
C ALA A 505 -13.33 4.23 -10.34
N LYS A 506 -12.06 3.86 -10.15
CA LYS A 506 -11.62 2.50 -9.79
C LYS A 506 -10.89 2.48 -8.44
N THR A 507 -11.59 2.80 -7.36
CA THR A 507 -11.01 2.86 -6.01
C THR A 507 -11.69 1.92 -5.02
N ALA A 508 -11.06 1.76 -3.86
CA ALA A 508 -11.63 0.98 -2.76
C ALA A 508 -12.94 1.59 -2.26
N TRP A 509 -13.12 2.90 -2.37
CA TRP A 509 -14.34 3.59 -1.99
C TRP A 509 -15.53 3.24 -2.88
N GLN A 510 -15.38 3.19 -4.21
CA GLN A 510 -16.46 2.74 -5.11
C GLN A 510 -16.93 1.32 -4.77
N ASN A 511 -15.97 0.43 -4.49
CA ASN A 511 -16.23 -0.93 -4.06
C ASN A 511 -16.96 -0.99 -2.72
N ALA A 512 -16.60 -0.11 -1.79
CA ALA A 512 -17.22 -0.04 -0.47
C ALA A 512 -18.68 0.42 -0.58
N VAL A 513 -18.96 1.55 -1.25
CA VAL A 513 -20.30 2.14 -1.33
C VAL A 513 -21.15 1.61 -2.49
N CYS A 514 -20.63 0.63 -3.25
CA CYS A 514 -21.26 0.01 -4.41
C CYS A 514 -21.77 1.02 -5.46
N THR A 515 -20.86 1.86 -5.94
CA THR A 515 -21.15 2.80 -7.03
C THR A 515 -20.14 2.70 -8.16
N LYS A 516 -20.58 3.07 -9.38
CA LYS A 516 -19.69 3.27 -10.53
C LYS A 516 -19.37 4.74 -10.79
N LYS A 517 -19.98 5.64 -10.02
CA LYS A 517 -19.77 7.08 -10.11
C LYS A 517 -18.41 7.43 -9.51
N THR A 518 -17.82 8.51 -9.98
CA THR A 518 -16.73 9.14 -9.24
C THR A 518 -17.24 9.63 -7.89
N ARG A 519 -16.35 9.80 -6.91
CA ARG A 519 -16.68 10.34 -5.59
C ARG A 519 -17.48 11.65 -5.69
N TRP A 520 -17.07 12.53 -6.60
CA TRP A 520 -17.69 13.85 -6.81
C TRP A 520 -19.10 13.76 -7.41
N GLU A 521 -19.31 12.94 -8.43
CA GLU A 521 -20.65 12.73 -9.01
C GLU A 521 -21.60 12.06 -8.04
N TRP A 522 -21.09 11.17 -7.18
CA TRP A 522 -21.89 10.47 -6.20
C TRP A 522 -22.34 11.40 -5.07
N ILE A 523 -21.45 12.24 -4.53
CA ILE A 523 -21.78 13.13 -3.40
C ILE A 523 -22.75 14.24 -3.81
N GLU A 524 -22.73 14.66 -5.08
CA GLU A 524 -23.65 15.65 -5.65
C GLU A 524 -25.00 15.06 -6.09
N GLU A 525 -25.09 13.73 -6.14
CA GLU A 525 -26.32 13.06 -6.50
C GLU A 525 -27.42 13.35 -5.49
N ARG A 526 -28.60 13.71 -6.01
CA ARG A 526 -29.84 13.74 -5.23
C ARG A 526 -30.50 12.38 -5.28
N VAL A 527 -30.98 11.91 -4.13
CA VAL A 527 -31.52 10.55 -3.97
C VAL A 527 -32.89 10.56 -3.32
N ALA A 528 -33.63 9.46 -3.49
CA ALA A 528 -34.82 9.20 -2.72
C ALA A 528 -34.45 9.10 -1.23
N PRO A 529 -35.21 9.70 -0.29
CA PRO A 529 -34.85 9.71 1.13
C PRO A 529 -34.67 8.33 1.75
N GLU A 530 -35.36 7.32 1.22
CA GLU A 530 -35.29 5.93 1.66
C GLU A 530 -33.89 5.33 1.43
N LYS A 531 -33.21 5.73 0.34
CA LYS A 531 -31.81 5.31 0.05
C LYS A 531 -30.82 5.81 1.09
N LEU A 532 -31.12 6.89 1.81
CA LEU A 532 -30.27 7.36 2.91
C LEU A 532 -30.45 6.53 4.19
N LEU A 533 -31.54 5.75 4.27
CA LEU A 533 -31.90 4.90 5.40
C LEU A 533 -31.60 3.42 5.16
N GLU A 534 -31.33 3.03 3.91
CA GLU A 534 -30.88 1.69 3.52
C GLU A 534 -29.52 1.36 4.18
N SER A 535 -29.59 0.84 5.40
CA SER A 535 -28.45 0.32 6.16
C SER A 535 -28.21 -1.15 5.82
N GLY A 536 -27.80 -1.41 4.58
CA GLY A 536 -27.43 -2.74 4.10
C GLY A 536 -26.02 -2.76 3.51
N GLY A 537 -25.11 -3.50 4.14
CA GLY A 537 -23.83 -4.06 3.62
C GLY A 537 -22.75 -3.14 3.02
N HIS A 538 -23.12 -2.10 2.30
CA HIS A 538 -22.26 -1.36 1.38
C HIS A 538 -22.22 0.15 1.68
N TYR A 539 -23.37 0.76 1.96
CA TYR A 539 -23.42 2.15 2.43
C TYR A 539 -23.66 2.18 3.94
N PRO A 540 -22.73 2.71 4.76
CA PRO A 540 -22.88 2.70 6.22
C PRO A 540 -23.98 3.65 6.72
N GLY A 541 -24.44 4.57 5.86
CA GLY A 541 -25.35 5.65 6.22
C GLY A 541 -24.71 6.65 7.20
N ILE A 542 -25.46 7.71 7.51
CA ILE A 542 -25.09 8.67 8.55
C ILE A 542 -26.00 8.37 9.77
N PRO A 543 -25.44 7.85 10.88
CA PRO A 543 -26.22 7.41 12.04
C PRO A 543 -27.16 8.48 12.62
N SER A 544 -26.82 9.77 12.52
CA SER A 544 -27.67 10.86 12.97
C SER A 544 -28.95 11.03 12.15
N LEU A 545 -29.06 10.48 10.94
CA LEU A 545 -30.27 10.58 10.10
C LEU A 545 -31.49 9.88 10.71
N VAL A 546 -31.29 9.00 11.70
CA VAL A 546 -32.37 8.44 12.53
C VAL A 546 -33.12 9.55 13.31
N LEU A 547 -32.54 10.74 13.44
CA LEU A 547 -33.17 11.91 14.09
C LEU A 547 -34.03 12.75 13.14
N GLY A 548 -33.96 12.51 11.83
CA GLY A 548 -34.72 13.24 10.82
C GLY A 548 -34.01 13.26 9.46
N LEU A 549 -34.79 13.15 8.39
CA LEU A 549 -34.30 13.27 7.00
C LEU A 549 -34.13 14.75 6.60
N PRO A 550 -33.23 15.06 5.65
CA PRO A 550 -33.17 16.38 5.04
C PRO A 550 -34.53 16.79 4.44
N PRO A 551 -34.84 18.09 4.36
CA PRO A 551 -36.08 18.56 3.74
C PRO A 551 -36.13 18.15 2.26
N ARG A 552 -37.28 17.63 1.83
CA ARG A 552 -37.57 17.33 0.42
C ARG A 552 -37.75 18.63 -0.35
N GLU A 553 -37.28 18.67 -1.59
CA GLU A 553 -37.64 19.75 -2.52
C GLU A 553 -38.78 19.32 -3.46
N ASP A 554 -39.13 20.18 -4.43
CA ASP A 554 -40.27 20.02 -5.33
C ASP A 554 -40.23 18.74 -6.17
N ASP A 555 -39.04 18.18 -6.43
CA ASP A 555 -38.83 16.93 -7.17
C ASP A 555 -38.96 15.66 -6.31
N GLY A 556 -39.21 15.81 -5.01
CA GLY A 556 -39.31 14.70 -4.05
C GLY A 556 -37.98 14.05 -3.67
N LEU A 557 -36.85 14.55 -4.17
CA LEU A 557 -35.50 14.07 -3.86
C LEU A 557 -34.87 14.90 -2.72
N VAL A 558 -33.84 14.34 -2.11
CA VAL A 558 -33.00 15.01 -1.10
C VAL A 558 -31.54 14.98 -1.50
N ALA A 559 -30.79 16.01 -1.11
CA ALA A 559 -29.34 16.01 -1.23
C ALA A 559 -28.71 14.99 -0.27
N ARG A 560 -27.57 14.41 -0.67
CA ARG A 560 -26.76 13.59 0.23
C ARG A 560 -26.15 14.46 1.34
N PRO A 561 -26.30 14.11 2.62
CA PRO A 561 -25.74 14.92 3.70
C PRO A 561 -24.20 14.92 3.71
N GLU A 562 -23.57 13.94 3.06
CA GLU A 562 -22.12 13.92 2.82
C GLU A 562 -21.61 15.20 2.16
N LEU A 563 -22.39 15.82 1.26
CA LEU A 563 -21.97 17.04 0.58
C LEU A 563 -21.77 18.20 1.58
N GLU A 564 -22.70 18.36 2.52
CA GLU A 564 -22.60 19.36 3.58
C GLU A 564 -21.48 19.01 4.57
N ILE A 565 -21.39 17.73 4.98
CA ILE A 565 -20.31 17.24 5.86
C ILE A 565 -18.95 17.51 5.24
N MET A 566 -18.78 17.23 3.95
CA MET A 566 -17.54 17.48 3.22
C MET A 566 -17.20 18.97 3.23
N GLY A 567 -18.15 19.84 2.88
CA GLY A 567 -17.96 21.29 2.90
C GLY A 567 -17.53 21.81 4.29
N LEU A 568 -18.20 21.37 5.35
CA LEU A 568 -17.84 21.71 6.73
C LEU A 568 -16.49 21.12 7.14
N SER A 569 -16.16 19.91 6.70
CA SER A 569 -14.89 19.25 6.97
C SER A 569 -13.72 20.03 6.39
N MET A 570 -13.86 20.54 5.16
CA MET A 570 -12.83 21.37 4.53
C MET A 570 -12.59 22.66 5.32
N VAL A 571 -13.64 23.27 5.88
CA VAL A 571 -13.50 24.40 6.81
C VAL A 571 -12.78 23.98 8.09
N GLY A 572 -13.14 22.83 8.67
CA GLY A 572 -12.54 22.29 9.89
C GLY A 572 -11.04 22.01 9.75
N GLY A 573 -10.67 21.13 8.82
CA GLY A 573 -9.27 20.82 8.51
C GLY A 573 -8.50 22.06 8.04
N GLY A 574 -9.15 22.94 7.28
CA GLY A 574 -8.60 24.20 6.84
C GLY A 574 -8.25 25.17 7.98
N ARG A 575 -9.01 25.19 9.08
CA ARG A 575 -8.69 25.98 10.29
C ARG A 575 -7.55 25.37 11.10
N VAL A 576 -7.51 24.03 11.20
CA VAL A 576 -6.47 23.32 11.96
C VAL A 576 -5.10 23.46 11.29
N PHE A 577 -5.01 23.23 9.98
CA PHE A 577 -3.73 23.21 9.26
C PHE A 577 -3.45 24.45 8.41
N GLY A 578 -4.44 25.32 8.17
CA GLY A 578 -4.31 26.43 7.22
C GLY A 578 -3.80 27.74 7.78
N THR A 579 -3.92 27.95 9.10
CA THR A 579 -3.60 29.25 9.71
C THR A 579 -2.15 29.66 9.46
N ALA A 580 -1.21 28.71 9.49
CA ALA A 580 0.22 28.95 9.23
C ALA A 580 0.49 29.54 7.84
N HIS A 581 -0.23 29.07 6.81
CA HIS A 581 -0.02 29.46 5.42
C HIS A 581 -0.31 30.94 5.16
N VAL A 582 -1.17 31.55 5.99
CA VAL A 582 -1.46 33.00 5.95
C VAL A 582 -0.24 33.83 6.35
N TYR A 583 0.67 33.31 7.17
CA TYR A 583 1.76 34.09 7.76
C TYR A 583 3.17 33.61 7.36
N ASP A 584 3.35 32.33 7.05
CA ASP A 584 4.68 31.74 6.77
C ASP A 584 5.15 31.99 5.33
N PHE A 585 4.25 32.39 4.43
CA PHE A 585 4.60 32.93 3.13
C PHE A 585 4.59 34.48 3.18
N PRO A 586 5.54 35.17 2.53
CA PRO A 586 5.67 36.62 2.62
C PRO A 586 4.60 37.39 1.80
N TRP A 587 3.32 37.16 2.05
CA TRP A 587 2.19 37.78 1.33
C TRP A 587 2.24 39.31 1.32
N ALA A 588 2.69 39.94 2.41
CA ALA A 588 2.82 41.39 2.51
C ALA A 588 3.75 42.00 1.45
N SER A 589 4.78 41.24 1.03
CA SER A 589 5.76 41.68 0.03
C SER A 589 5.16 41.79 -1.39
N LEU A 590 3.99 41.20 -1.62
CA LEU A 590 3.33 41.18 -2.92
C LEU A 590 2.62 42.48 -3.28
N GLY A 591 2.36 43.38 -2.32
CA GLY A 591 1.67 44.64 -2.58
C GLY A 591 0.23 44.43 -3.06
N ASP A 592 -0.08 44.94 -4.25
CA ASP A 592 -1.43 44.94 -4.86
C ASP A 592 -1.66 43.75 -5.83
N ALA A 593 -0.90 42.68 -5.62
CA ALA A 593 -0.88 41.48 -6.43
C ALA A 593 -2.26 40.84 -6.58
N LEU A 594 -2.48 40.24 -7.75
CA LEU A 594 -3.63 39.40 -8.05
C LEU A 594 -3.29 37.92 -7.75
N VAL A 595 -4.08 37.33 -6.86
CA VAL A 595 -4.02 35.92 -6.50
C VAL A 595 -5.22 35.20 -7.12
N VAL A 596 -4.97 34.24 -8.01
CA VAL A 596 -5.98 33.35 -8.58
C VAL A 596 -6.00 32.07 -7.76
N ASP A 597 -7.08 31.84 -7.00
CA ASP A 597 -7.31 30.63 -6.22
C ASP A 597 -8.03 29.59 -7.08
N VAL A 598 -7.27 28.64 -7.61
CA VAL A 598 -7.72 27.64 -8.58
C VAL A 598 -8.23 26.40 -7.84
N GLY A 599 -9.49 26.01 -8.07
CA GLY A 599 -10.14 24.99 -7.24
C GLY A 599 -10.36 25.48 -5.80
N GLY A 600 -10.62 26.78 -5.63
CA GLY A 600 -10.64 27.47 -4.34
C GLY A 600 -11.85 27.16 -3.45
N GLY A 601 -12.78 26.32 -3.94
CA GLY A 601 -14.04 26.04 -3.28
C GLY A 601 -14.86 27.32 -3.10
N VAL A 602 -15.34 27.55 -1.87
CA VAL A 602 -16.06 28.78 -1.51
C VAL A 602 -15.12 29.99 -1.27
N GLY A 603 -13.83 29.88 -1.60
CA GLY A 603 -12.82 30.93 -1.40
C GLY A 603 -12.36 31.07 0.04
N GLY A 604 -12.31 29.98 0.79
CA GLY A 604 -12.04 30.00 2.24
C GLY A 604 -10.65 30.54 2.60
N PHE A 605 -9.63 30.28 1.79
CA PHE A 605 -8.27 30.78 2.03
C PHE A 605 -8.09 32.24 1.60
N PRO A 606 -8.52 32.67 0.39
CA PRO A 606 -8.60 34.08 0.03
C PRO A 606 -9.38 34.92 1.04
N LEU A 607 -10.46 34.37 1.63
CA LEU A 607 -11.20 35.06 2.68
C LEU A 607 -10.32 35.37 3.90
N GLN A 608 -9.49 34.42 4.35
CA GLN A 608 -8.55 34.65 5.46
C GLN A 608 -7.47 35.67 5.08
N LEU A 609 -6.86 35.52 3.91
CA LEU A 609 -5.85 36.47 3.42
C LEU A 609 -6.41 37.88 3.25
N SER A 610 -7.63 38.03 2.74
CA SER A 610 -8.26 39.33 2.47
C SER A 610 -8.50 40.18 3.73
N LYS A 611 -8.62 39.53 4.90
CA LYS A 611 -8.78 40.18 6.21
C LYS A 611 -7.43 40.68 6.76
N VAL A 612 -6.32 40.03 6.40
CA VAL A 612 -4.97 40.35 6.90
C VAL A 612 -4.19 41.25 5.94
N TYR A 613 -4.37 41.07 4.63
CA TYR A 613 -3.66 41.77 3.56
C TYR A 613 -4.66 42.50 2.64
N PRO A 614 -5.12 43.70 3.03
CA PRO A 614 -6.23 44.38 2.34
C PRO A 614 -5.90 44.86 0.92
N ARG A 615 -4.61 44.90 0.56
CA ARG A 615 -4.12 45.27 -0.77
C ARG A 615 -4.18 44.14 -1.80
N LEU A 616 -4.20 42.88 -1.35
CA LEU A 616 -4.31 41.75 -2.27
C LEU A 616 -5.69 41.71 -2.93
N ARG A 617 -5.68 41.32 -4.20
CA ARG A 617 -6.88 41.06 -5.00
C ARG A 617 -6.97 39.58 -5.30
N PHE A 618 -8.19 39.06 -5.40
CA PHE A 618 -8.46 37.64 -5.51
C PHE A 618 -9.44 37.34 -6.63
N ILE A 619 -9.16 36.28 -7.39
CA ILE A 619 -10.14 35.62 -8.23
C ILE A 619 -10.26 34.19 -7.73
N VAL A 620 -11.44 33.80 -7.26
CA VAL A 620 -11.74 32.45 -6.81
C VAL A 620 -12.36 31.67 -7.97
N GLN A 621 -11.73 30.57 -8.35
CA GLN A 621 -12.14 29.71 -9.45
C GLN A 621 -12.57 28.35 -8.94
N ASP A 622 -13.77 27.92 -9.29
CA ASP A 622 -14.28 26.57 -9.03
C ASP A 622 -15.45 26.26 -9.97
N ARG A 623 -16.12 25.12 -9.79
CA ARG A 623 -17.34 24.75 -10.51
C ARG A 623 -18.50 25.68 -10.14
N GLY A 624 -19.42 25.91 -11.07
CA GLY A 624 -20.51 26.88 -10.94
C GLY A 624 -21.30 26.82 -9.62
N PRO A 625 -21.77 25.63 -9.15
CA PRO A 625 -22.50 25.53 -7.89
C PRO A 625 -21.69 25.98 -6.67
N VAL A 626 -20.39 25.70 -6.65
CA VAL A 626 -19.49 26.00 -5.54
C VAL A 626 -19.16 27.50 -5.51
N VAL A 627 -18.87 28.06 -6.69
CA VAL A 627 -18.68 29.50 -6.89
C VAL A 627 -19.90 30.29 -6.43
N LYS A 628 -21.11 29.86 -6.83
CA LYS A 628 -22.37 30.47 -6.42
C LYS A 628 -22.55 30.46 -4.90
N GLN A 629 -22.24 29.34 -4.25
CA GLN A 629 -22.28 29.24 -2.79
C GLN A 629 -21.32 30.23 -2.11
N GLY A 630 -20.09 30.35 -2.60
CA GLY A 630 -19.11 31.32 -2.10
C GLY A 630 -19.62 32.76 -2.19
N LEU A 631 -20.08 33.15 -3.38
CA LEU A 631 -20.54 34.51 -3.69
C LEU A 631 -21.83 34.90 -2.96
N GLU A 632 -22.82 34.01 -2.87
CA GLU A 632 -24.16 34.35 -2.35
C GLU A 632 -24.33 34.08 -0.85
N LYS A 633 -23.61 33.10 -0.28
CA LYS A 633 -23.85 32.64 1.10
C LYS A 633 -22.70 32.94 2.05
N VAL A 634 -21.45 32.73 1.62
CA VAL A 634 -20.28 32.78 2.51
C VAL A 634 -19.72 34.20 2.61
N TRP A 635 -19.27 34.77 1.50
CA TRP A 635 -18.56 36.04 1.50
C TRP A 635 -19.39 37.26 1.93
N PRO A 636 -20.69 37.38 1.61
CA PRO A 636 -21.51 38.49 2.09
C PRO A 636 -21.62 38.57 3.62
N ARG A 637 -21.47 37.45 4.32
CA ARG A 637 -21.51 37.40 5.79
C ARG A 637 -20.16 37.67 6.45
N GLU A 638 -19.08 37.40 5.73
CA GLU A 638 -17.73 37.32 6.29
C GLU A 638 -16.81 38.48 5.89
N ASN A 639 -16.94 39.00 4.67
CA ASN A 639 -16.15 40.12 4.15
C ASN A 639 -16.85 40.80 2.96
N LEU A 640 -18.05 41.36 3.21
CA LEU A 640 -18.85 42.04 2.19
C LEU A 640 -18.12 43.22 1.54
N GLU A 641 -17.27 43.91 2.30
CA GLU A 641 -16.52 45.07 1.82
C GLU A 641 -15.56 44.69 0.68
N ALA A 642 -14.86 43.56 0.77
CA ALA A 642 -13.96 43.09 -0.29
C ALA A 642 -14.70 42.78 -1.60
N LEU A 643 -15.93 42.26 -1.52
CA LEU A 643 -16.80 42.04 -2.69
C LEU A 643 -17.22 43.38 -3.31
N HIS A 644 -17.73 44.31 -2.51
CA HIS A 644 -18.18 45.62 -3.00
C HIS A 644 -17.05 46.46 -3.62
N GLN A 645 -15.83 46.33 -3.09
CA GLN A 645 -14.65 47.00 -3.64
C GLN A 645 -14.11 46.32 -4.91
N GLY A 646 -14.70 45.20 -5.35
CA GLY A 646 -14.22 44.42 -6.49
C GLY A 646 -12.86 43.77 -6.26
N ARG A 647 -12.39 43.70 -5.00
CA ARG A 647 -11.12 43.04 -4.64
C ARG A 647 -11.22 41.52 -4.75
N VAL A 648 -12.42 40.97 -4.68
CA VAL A 648 -12.66 39.53 -4.77
C VAL A 648 -13.69 39.29 -5.86
N GLN A 649 -13.34 38.43 -6.81
CA GLN A 649 -14.21 38.00 -7.88
C GLN A 649 -14.32 36.48 -7.88
N PHE A 650 -15.39 36.00 -8.48
CA PHE A 650 -15.77 34.61 -8.53
C PHE A 650 -15.98 34.21 -9.98
N VAL A 651 -15.28 33.17 -10.44
CA VAL A 651 -15.28 32.75 -11.84
C VAL A 651 -15.52 31.26 -11.90
N GLU A 652 -16.55 30.85 -12.63
CA GLU A 652 -16.76 29.44 -12.95
C GLU A 652 -15.65 28.97 -13.90
N HIS A 653 -14.90 27.95 -13.50
CA HIS A 653 -13.77 27.44 -14.29
C HIS A 653 -13.45 25.99 -13.93
N SER A 654 -13.17 25.19 -14.96
CA SER A 654 -12.56 23.86 -14.84
C SER A 654 -11.05 23.99 -14.98
N PHE A 655 -10.31 23.61 -13.94
CA PHE A 655 -8.85 23.69 -13.91
C PHE A 655 -8.13 22.75 -14.92
N PHE A 656 -8.89 21.92 -15.64
CA PHE A 656 -8.36 21.12 -16.75
C PHE A 656 -8.28 21.90 -18.07
N ASP A 657 -8.96 23.04 -18.15
CA ASP A 657 -8.95 23.95 -19.28
C ASP A 657 -7.96 25.09 -19.02
N THR A 658 -7.44 25.73 -20.09
CA THR A 658 -6.54 26.88 -19.96
C THR A 658 -7.13 27.95 -19.04
N ASN A 659 -6.34 28.45 -18.10
CA ASN A 659 -6.87 29.35 -17.08
C ASN A 659 -7.33 30.67 -17.71
N PRO A 660 -8.57 31.15 -17.46
CA PRO A 660 -9.11 32.34 -18.12
C PRO A 660 -8.48 33.65 -17.63
N THR A 661 -7.74 33.62 -16.52
CA THR A 661 -7.02 34.78 -16.02
C THR A 661 -5.57 34.69 -16.45
N GLU A 662 -5.14 35.56 -17.37
CA GLU A 662 -3.76 35.64 -17.84
C GLU A 662 -2.91 36.58 -16.97
N GLY A 663 -1.64 36.24 -16.78
CA GLY A 663 -0.62 37.10 -16.18
C GLY A 663 -0.83 37.43 -14.70
N ALA A 664 -1.59 36.63 -13.95
CA ALA A 664 -1.75 36.83 -12.51
C ALA A 664 -0.41 36.68 -11.78
N ASP A 665 -0.24 37.41 -10.67
CA ASP A 665 0.99 37.37 -9.89
C ASP A 665 1.19 36.02 -9.20
N ILE A 666 0.10 35.46 -8.65
CA ILE A 666 0.06 34.15 -8.02
C ILE A 666 -1.10 33.34 -8.59
N TYR A 667 -0.81 32.13 -9.05
CA TYR A 667 -1.80 31.05 -9.14
C TYR A 667 -1.63 30.17 -7.91
N PHE A 668 -2.71 29.93 -7.17
CA PHE A 668 -2.70 29.20 -5.91
C PHE A 668 -3.58 27.96 -6.06
N LEU A 669 -3.01 26.80 -5.74
CA LEU A 669 -3.70 25.51 -5.65
C LEU A 669 -3.55 25.03 -4.21
N ARG A 670 -4.64 24.63 -3.54
CA ARG A 670 -4.56 24.10 -2.18
C ARG A 670 -5.44 22.88 -2.02
N TYR A 671 -4.83 21.75 -1.68
CA TYR A 671 -5.52 20.47 -1.63
C TYR A 671 -6.26 20.21 -2.95
N VAL A 672 -5.52 20.37 -4.05
CA VAL A 672 -6.02 20.08 -5.40
C VAL A 672 -5.22 18.94 -5.99
N LEU A 673 -3.89 19.07 -6.13
CA LEU A 673 -3.09 18.06 -6.83
C LEU A 673 -3.02 16.73 -6.07
N HIS A 674 -3.18 16.75 -4.74
CA HIS A 674 -3.26 15.54 -3.95
C HIS A 674 -4.47 14.63 -4.28
N ASP A 675 -5.53 15.17 -4.89
CA ASP A 675 -6.72 14.41 -5.27
C ASP A 675 -6.54 13.62 -6.57
N TRP A 676 -5.46 13.91 -7.31
CA TRP A 676 -5.30 13.46 -8.69
C TRP A 676 -3.96 12.73 -8.88
N SER A 677 -3.96 11.76 -9.79
CA SER A 677 -2.73 11.13 -10.27
C SER A 677 -1.92 12.06 -11.18
N ASP A 678 -0.69 11.66 -11.48
CA ASP A 678 0.29 12.52 -12.14
C ASP A 678 -0.17 13.03 -13.52
N ASP A 679 -0.80 12.21 -14.34
CA ASP A 679 -1.27 12.63 -15.68
C ASP A 679 -2.32 13.76 -15.59
N TYR A 680 -3.24 13.67 -14.64
CA TYR A 680 -4.22 14.73 -14.39
C TYR A 680 -3.54 15.98 -13.84
N CYS A 681 -2.60 15.83 -12.91
CA CYS A 681 -1.85 16.95 -12.36
C CYS A 681 -1.03 17.67 -13.44
N VAL A 682 -0.37 16.95 -14.33
CA VAL A 682 0.37 17.54 -15.47
C VAL A 682 -0.57 18.33 -16.36
N ARG A 683 -1.79 17.86 -16.62
CA ARG A 683 -2.80 18.61 -17.38
C ARG A 683 -3.19 19.91 -16.69
N ILE A 684 -3.51 19.86 -15.39
CA ILE A 684 -3.87 21.04 -14.57
C ILE A 684 -2.74 22.08 -14.60
N LEU A 685 -1.53 21.63 -14.30
CA LEU A 685 -0.34 22.47 -14.26
C LEU A 685 -0.01 23.07 -15.63
N SER A 686 -0.15 22.29 -16.70
CA SER A 686 0.06 22.75 -18.08
C SER A 686 -0.98 23.79 -18.51
N ALA A 687 -2.22 23.66 -18.06
CA ALA A 687 -3.29 24.60 -18.33
C ALA A 687 -3.08 25.94 -17.61
N ILE A 688 -2.60 25.92 -16.36
CA ILE A 688 -2.19 27.13 -15.63
C ILE A 688 -0.96 27.76 -16.28
N ARG A 689 0.05 26.96 -16.64
CA ARG A 689 1.29 27.42 -17.27
C ARG A 689 1.03 28.29 -18.51
N GLN A 690 0.03 27.94 -19.32
CA GLN A 690 -0.32 28.70 -20.54
C GLN A 690 -0.75 30.14 -20.26
N SER A 691 -1.29 30.40 -19.07
CA SER A 691 -1.76 31.72 -18.66
C SER A 691 -0.72 32.47 -17.81
N MET A 692 0.37 31.82 -17.39
CA MET A 692 1.43 32.44 -16.60
C MET A 692 2.26 33.42 -17.43
N ALA A 693 2.55 34.59 -16.85
CA ALA A 693 3.56 35.51 -17.34
C ALA A 693 4.92 35.25 -16.66
N ALA A 694 5.98 35.93 -17.13
CA ALA A 694 7.34 35.74 -16.60
C ALA A 694 7.47 36.08 -15.09
N HIS A 695 6.64 36.97 -14.56
CA HIS A 695 6.59 37.32 -13.14
C HIS A 695 5.68 36.41 -12.30
N SER A 696 4.82 35.62 -12.96
CA SER A 696 3.85 34.76 -12.28
C SER A 696 4.56 33.67 -11.47
N ARG A 697 3.98 33.37 -10.31
CA ARG A 697 4.36 32.20 -9.50
C ARG A 697 3.17 31.29 -9.34
N LEU A 698 3.43 30.00 -9.38
CA LEU A 698 2.48 28.98 -8.95
C LEU A 698 2.83 28.57 -7.51
N LEU A 699 1.85 28.60 -6.63
CA LEU A 699 1.96 28.12 -5.25
C LEU A 699 1.02 26.93 -5.07
N ILE A 700 1.59 25.75 -4.81
CA ILE A 700 0.84 24.53 -4.50
C ILE A 700 0.92 24.32 -2.98
N CYS A 701 -0.23 24.24 -2.32
CA CYS A 701 -0.36 24.07 -0.88
C CYS A 701 -0.89 22.67 -0.57
N ASP A 702 0.01 21.68 -0.68
CA ASP A 702 -0.25 20.26 -0.49
C ASP A 702 0.76 19.66 0.51
N GLN A 703 0.54 18.41 0.92
CA GLN A 703 1.53 17.71 1.73
C GLN A 703 2.78 17.48 0.91
N VAL A 704 3.92 17.76 1.53
CA VAL A 704 5.19 17.23 1.04
C VAL A 704 5.54 16.03 1.90
N MET A 705 5.65 14.87 1.26
CA MET A 705 5.98 13.61 1.92
C MET A 705 7.48 13.54 2.21
N ASN A 706 7.83 13.24 3.45
CA ASN A 706 9.19 12.98 3.88
C ASN A 706 9.32 11.54 4.38
N THR A 707 10.40 10.88 3.98
CA THR A 707 10.69 9.48 4.33
C THR A 707 11.46 9.39 5.63
N THR A 708 11.52 8.21 6.25
CA THR A 708 12.29 8.01 7.48
C THR A 708 13.80 8.21 7.30
N ILE A 709 14.29 8.22 6.05
CA ILE A 709 15.70 8.51 5.70
C ILE A 709 15.93 9.97 5.29
N GLY A 710 14.87 10.79 5.17
CA GLY A 710 14.95 12.20 4.86
C GLY A 710 14.90 12.51 3.35
N ASP A 711 15.03 13.80 3.03
CA ASP A 711 15.20 14.33 1.68
C ASP A 711 16.09 15.59 1.76
N PRO A 712 17.04 15.81 0.82
CA PRO A 712 17.91 16.98 0.84
C PRO A 712 17.20 18.34 0.80
N ASP A 713 15.98 18.41 0.27
CA ASP A 713 15.20 19.65 0.20
C ASP A 713 14.43 19.95 1.50
N LEU A 714 14.46 19.04 2.48
CA LEU A 714 13.70 19.13 3.72
C LEU A 714 14.60 19.04 4.96
N GLU A 715 14.21 19.75 6.02
CA GLU A 715 14.92 19.66 7.30
C GLU A 715 14.67 18.31 7.98
N SER A 716 15.76 17.62 8.33
CA SER A 716 15.70 16.34 9.03
C SER A 716 15.60 16.53 10.54
N ALA A 717 14.84 15.65 11.19
CA ALA A 717 14.84 15.54 12.64
C ALA A 717 16.25 15.22 13.19
N PRO A 718 16.57 15.65 14.42
CA PRO A 718 17.83 15.28 15.06
C PRO A 718 17.91 13.76 15.30
N SER A 719 19.08 13.17 15.05
CA SER A 719 19.36 11.77 15.42
C SER A 719 19.19 11.55 16.93
N PRO A 720 18.65 10.40 17.40
CA PRO A 720 18.32 9.17 16.65
C PRO A 720 16.86 9.11 16.17
N LEU A 721 16.17 10.24 16.07
CA LEU A 721 14.81 10.27 15.54
C LEU A 721 14.80 9.97 14.03
N PRO A 722 13.75 9.34 13.49
CA PRO A 722 13.58 9.23 12.05
C PRO A 722 13.59 10.62 11.40
N ALA A 723 14.23 10.76 10.24
CA ALA A 723 14.45 12.08 9.62
C ALA A 723 13.15 12.85 9.32
N ASN A 724 12.04 12.14 9.10
CA ASN A 724 10.73 12.74 8.93
C ASN A 724 9.99 13.10 10.24
N TYR A 725 10.62 13.02 11.42
CA TYR A 725 9.96 13.22 12.72
C TYR A 725 8.96 12.10 13.11
N GLY A 726 9.00 10.95 12.44
CA GLY A 726 8.34 9.71 12.87
C GLY A 726 6.88 9.88 13.27
N TYR A 727 6.58 9.73 14.58
CA TYR A 727 5.21 9.76 15.10
C TYR A 727 4.50 11.10 14.84
N HIS A 728 5.22 12.22 14.81
CA HIS A 728 4.63 13.52 14.51
C HIS A 728 4.01 13.57 13.10
N THR A 729 4.68 12.99 12.10
CA THR A 729 4.21 12.97 10.70
C THR A 729 3.29 11.79 10.37
N ARG A 730 3.02 10.91 11.34
CA ARG A 730 2.16 9.73 11.14
C ARG A 730 0.78 10.09 10.56
N PHE A 731 0.21 11.23 10.97
CA PHE A 731 -1.07 11.70 10.44
C PHE A 731 -1.01 11.94 8.93
N SER A 732 0.05 12.59 8.43
CA SER A 732 0.22 12.87 7.00
C SER A 732 0.33 11.59 6.17
N HIS A 733 1.09 10.60 6.65
CA HIS A 733 1.19 9.28 5.99
C HIS A 733 -0.15 8.53 6.02
N SER A 734 -0.89 8.61 7.13
CA SER A 734 -2.24 8.03 7.18
C SER A 734 -3.22 8.71 6.22
N ARG A 735 -3.05 10.02 5.98
CA ARG A 735 -3.86 10.76 5.02
C ARG A 735 -3.57 10.32 3.59
N ASP A 736 -2.32 10.13 3.23
CA ASP A 736 -1.93 9.60 1.91
C ASP A 736 -2.64 8.28 1.57
N ILE A 737 -2.61 7.32 2.51
CA ILE A 737 -3.34 6.05 2.37
C ILE A 737 -4.86 6.27 2.20
N THR A 738 -5.42 7.27 2.87
CA THR A 738 -6.84 7.64 2.73
C THR A 738 -7.13 8.25 1.35
N MET A 739 -6.21 9.05 0.79
CA MET A 739 -6.37 9.61 -0.56
C MET A 739 -6.29 8.52 -1.61
N MET A 740 -5.35 7.58 -1.47
CA MET A 740 -5.29 6.39 -2.32
C MET A 740 -6.58 5.58 -2.23
N SER A 741 -7.08 5.28 -1.03
CA SER A 741 -8.28 4.44 -0.86
C SER A 741 -9.57 5.09 -1.36
N CYS A 742 -9.71 6.41 -1.22
CA CYS A 742 -10.92 7.13 -1.60
C CYS A 742 -10.97 7.48 -3.09
N ILE A 743 -9.87 7.97 -3.65
CA ILE A 743 -9.86 8.65 -4.95
C ILE A 743 -8.64 8.30 -5.82
N ASN A 744 -7.79 7.35 -5.41
CA ASN A 744 -6.47 7.13 -6.03
C ASN A 744 -5.59 8.40 -6.07
N GLY A 745 -5.80 9.29 -5.08
CA GLY A 745 -5.01 10.49 -4.87
C GLY A 745 -3.61 10.16 -4.33
N ILE A 746 -2.69 11.13 -4.40
CA ILE A 746 -1.27 10.93 -4.11
C ILE A 746 -0.71 12.14 -3.35
N GLU A 747 -0.21 11.94 -2.13
CA GLU A 747 0.67 12.88 -1.47
C GLU A 747 2.11 12.64 -1.95
N ARG A 748 2.85 13.70 -2.32
CA ARG A 748 4.10 13.58 -3.10
C ARG A 748 5.34 14.00 -2.32
N THR A 749 6.45 13.34 -2.58
CA THR A 749 7.79 13.71 -2.13
C THR A 749 8.33 14.93 -2.90
N PRO A 750 9.39 15.61 -2.41
CA PRO A 750 10.05 16.68 -3.17
C PRO A 750 10.47 16.27 -4.58
N ALA A 751 11.02 15.05 -4.73
CA ALA A 751 11.45 14.51 -6.02
C ALA A 751 10.28 14.27 -6.99
N GLU A 752 9.14 13.81 -6.50
CA GLU A 752 7.92 13.62 -7.30
C GLU A 752 7.33 14.97 -7.72
N PHE A 753 7.27 15.96 -6.82
CA PHE A 753 6.86 17.32 -7.20
C PHE A 753 7.79 17.94 -8.26
N LYS A 754 9.11 17.75 -8.16
CA LYS A 754 10.07 18.19 -9.19
C LYS A 754 9.76 17.56 -10.54
N SER A 755 9.57 16.24 -10.57
CA SER A 755 9.25 15.49 -11.79
C SER A 755 7.92 15.94 -12.40
N LEU A 756 6.90 16.13 -11.57
CA LEU A 756 5.57 16.58 -11.96
C LEU A 756 5.58 17.98 -12.57
N LEU A 757 6.24 18.94 -11.90
CA LEU A 757 6.40 20.30 -12.39
C LEU A 757 7.18 20.33 -13.71
N GLN A 758 8.27 19.55 -13.81
CA GLN A 758 9.07 19.46 -15.02
C GLN A 758 8.26 18.91 -16.20
N ALA A 759 7.45 17.87 -15.98
CA ALA A 759 6.57 17.32 -17.01
C ALA A 759 5.54 18.33 -17.51
N ALA A 760 5.08 19.23 -16.64
CA ALA A 760 4.20 20.35 -17.00
C ALA A 760 4.94 21.58 -17.58
N GLY A 761 6.27 21.53 -17.75
CA GLY A 761 7.06 22.65 -18.27
C GLY A 761 7.27 23.80 -17.27
N LEU A 762 7.21 23.51 -15.97
CA LEU A 762 7.48 24.41 -14.86
C LEU A 762 8.76 24.00 -14.12
N LYS A 763 9.31 24.90 -13.32
CA LYS A 763 10.49 24.64 -12.49
C LYS A 763 10.16 24.87 -11.01
N LEU A 764 10.48 23.90 -10.17
CA LEU A 764 10.45 24.08 -8.72
C LEU A 764 11.48 25.15 -8.32
N LYS A 765 11.01 26.18 -7.61
CA LYS A 765 11.85 27.26 -7.09
C LYS A 765 12.18 27.04 -5.61
N LYS A 766 11.20 26.71 -4.79
CA LYS A 766 11.37 26.57 -3.34
C LYS A 766 10.22 25.77 -2.71
N ILE A 767 10.53 24.97 -1.71
CA ILE A 767 9.53 24.44 -0.77
C ILE A 767 9.60 25.29 0.49
N TRP A 768 8.49 25.90 0.88
CA TRP A 768 8.36 26.68 2.10
C TRP A 768 7.85 25.77 3.21
N ASP A 769 8.71 25.58 4.21
CA ASP A 769 8.37 24.85 5.43
C ASP A 769 7.52 25.74 6.36
N CYS A 770 6.24 25.39 6.48
CA CYS A 770 5.26 26.12 7.26
C CYS A 770 5.09 25.47 8.65
N ARG A 771 4.61 26.24 9.64
CA ARG A 771 4.19 25.77 10.97
C ARG A 771 2.88 24.97 10.90
N SER A 772 2.84 23.99 10.01
CA SER A 772 1.70 23.16 9.65
C SER A 772 2.18 21.79 9.16
N GLN A 773 1.27 20.82 9.05
CA GLN A 773 1.56 19.56 8.36
C GLN A 773 1.74 19.76 6.85
N VAL A 774 1.20 20.84 6.29
CA VAL A 774 1.16 21.15 4.85
C VAL A 774 2.19 22.22 4.50
N SER A 775 2.89 22.06 3.38
CA SER A 775 3.92 22.99 2.90
C SER A 775 3.42 23.82 1.72
N LEU A 776 4.19 24.85 1.32
CA LEU A 776 3.94 25.57 0.06
C LEU A 776 5.07 25.29 -0.95
N ILE A 777 4.73 24.72 -2.09
CA ILE A 777 5.63 24.44 -3.20
C ILE A 777 5.53 25.63 -4.17
N GLU A 778 6.58 26.44 -4.27
CA GLU A 778 6.68 27.56 -5.21
C GLU A 778 7.32 27.10 -6.52
N ALA A 779 6.59 27.25 -7.62
CA ALA A 779 7.03 26.95 -8.97
C ALA A 779 6.95 28.19 -9.87
N VAL A 780 7.82 28.22 -10.87
CA VAL A 780 7.94 29.33 -11.83
C VAL A 780 8.10 28.80 -13.26
N LEU A 781 7.93 29.67 -14.25
CA LEU A 781 8.37 29.39 -15.61
C LEU A 781 9.91 29.20 -15.64
N PRO A 782 10.44 28.26 -16.43
CA PRO A 782 11.87 28.16 -16.67
C PRO A 782 12.42 29.48 -17.23
N GLU A 783 13.62 29.87 -16.82
CA GLU A 783 14.32 31.00 -17.44
C GLU A 783 14.47 30.70 -18.94
N ALA A 784 14.15 31.67 -19.80
CA ALA A 784 14.42 31.54 -21.22
C ALA A 784 15.94 31.41 -21.37
N ASN A 785 16.42 30.23 -21.75
CA ASN A 785 17.82 30.06 -22.13
C ASN A 785 18.09 31.02 -23.29
N GLY A 786 18.72 32.15 -22.97
CA GLY A 786 19.19 33.09 -23.96
C GLY A 786 20.27 32.40 -24.78
N PHE A 787 19.89 31.84 -25.92
CA PHE A 787 20.81 31.75 -27.05
C PHE A 787 21.12 33.21 -27.43
N ARG A 788 22.20 33.73 -26.86
CA ARG A 788 22.94 34.86 -27.42
C ARG A 788 24.01 34.34 -28.35
#